data_AF-A0AA96JYR8-F1
#
_entry.id   AF-A0AA96JYR8-F1
#
_cell.length_a   1.000
_cell.length_b   1.000
_cell.length_c   1.000
_cell.angle_alpha   90.00
_cell.angle_beta   90.00
_cell.angle_gamma   90.00
#
_symmetry.space_group_name_H-M   'P 1'
#
loop_
_entity.id
_entity.type
_entity.pdbx_description
1 polymer ?
#
loop_
_entity_poly.entity_id
_entity_poly.type
_entity_poly.pdbx_seq_one_letter_code
_entity_poly.pdbx_strand_id
1 'polypeptide(L)'
;MTWNKNSESDLAGYKVYKRALPSQDFGQPIFSGMPSNPSSPTTTVSGLNGGTTYGFIATAFDTAGNESAPSTEKQISIPTGTSPPPSSALNISNLTVSSGKAYVVSTSGLQAGGTVYIDRNYTFSTVPALIQGAAYIQTANNDKAATNATFLSFTVNQPVSVYVARDVRTTNPSWLNTFTDTGANLVTSDTTLRLFVRSFPAGTISLSGNASSGGSMYSVVVKSDGGTPGDTTAPTVTLTAPNAGTVSGTVTVSATASDNVGVAGVQFRLQGANLGAEDTTNPYSTSWNTTTVPNGSYTLTATARDAAGNTTTSTPRTVTVSNTTTPPPDTTPPTVTLTAPSAGTVSGTVTVSATASDNVGVTGVQFRLQGANLGAEDTTNPYSTSWNTTTVPNGSYTLTAIARDAAGNTTTSASRTVTVSNTTTPPPSPPSSTLSISNLTVASGKTYVVSTSGLQAGGTVYIDRNYTFSTVPALIQGAAYIQTANNDKAATNATFLSFTVNQPVSVYVARDVRTTNPSWLNTFTDTGANLVTSDTTLRLFVRSFPAGTISLSGNASSGGSMYSVVVKSDGGTPGDTTAPTVTLTAPNAGTVSGTVTVSATASDNVGVTGVQFRLQGANLGAEDTTNPYSTSWNTTTVPNGSYTLTAIARDAAGNTTTSASRTVTVSNTTTPPPPPPTSTLNISNLNVSSGKAYVVPTSGIQGGGTIYIDRTYTFTTIPTLIQGAPYIRTANDDKTATNSNFLSFTVNQPVSVYVAHGDRITPKPTWLNTFTDTGANLVTSDTTLSLFVKTFPAGTITLGGNVSSGNAGNDLSMYSVIIKP
;
A
#
# COMPACT_ATOMS: atom_id res chain seq x y z
N MET A 1 -15.45 -4.79 -47.26
CA MET A 1 -16.47 -5.65 -47.91
C MET A 1 -16.29 -7.07 -47.41
N THR A 2 -17.38 -7.75 -47.09
CA THR A 2 -17.39 -9.16 -46.66
C THR A 2 -18.44 -9.92 -47.46
N TRP A 3 -18.22 -11.20 -47.76
CA TRP A 3 -19.18 -12.05 -48.47
C TRP A 3 -19.14 -13.49 -47.96
N ASN A 4 -20.15 -14.28 -48.33
CA ASN A 4 -20.21 -15.70 -47.96
C ASN A 4 -19.27 -16.52 -48.86
N LYS A 5 -18.64 -17.55 -48.27
CA LYS A 5 -17.81 -18.50 -49.01
C LYS A 5 -18.66 -19.27 -50.05
N ASN A 6 -18.07 -19.56 -51.20
CA ASN A 6 -18.60 -20.43 -52.24
C ASN A 6 -18.17 -21.87 -51.92
N SER A 7 -19.12 -22.81 -51.97
CA SER A 7 -18.94 -24.20 -51.53
C SER A 7 -18.36 -25.14 -52.60
N GLU A 8 -18.09 -24.66 -53.81
CA GLU A 8 -17.50 -25.47 -54.88
C GLU A 8 -16.08 -25.93 -54.55
N SER A 9 -15.76 -27.16 -54.95
CA SER A 9 -14.51 -27.83 -54.59
C SER A 9 -13.28 -27.35 -55.37
N ASP A 10 -13.49 -26.70 -56.52
CA ASP A 10 -12.48 -26.22 -57.45
C ASP A 10 -12.32 -24.69 -57.46
N LEU A 11 -12.83 -24.03 -56.42
CA LEU A 11 -12.70 -22.59 -56.20
C LEU A 11 -11.23 -22.13 -56.16
N ALA A 12 -10.83 -21.27 -57.10
CA ALA A 12 -9.49 -20.69 -57.15
C ALA A 12 -9.40 -19.30 -56.51
N GLY A 13 -10.50 -18.55 -56.46
CA GLY A 13 -10.50 -17.23 -55.81
C GLY A 13 -11.78 -16.43 -56.03
N TYR A 14 -11.71 -15.14 -55.72
CA TYR A 14 -12.81 -14.21 -55.90
C TYR A 14 -12.37 -12.96 -56.64
N LYS A 15 -13.31 -12.36 -57.35
CA LYS A 15 -13.19 -11.00 -57.87
C LYS A 15 -14.23 -10.10 -57.20
N VAL A 16 -13.81 -8.89 -56.83
CA VAL A 16 -14.71 -7.86 -56.28
C VAL A 16 -14.70 -6.67 -57.22
N TYR A 17 -15.89 -6.18 -57.55
CA TYR A 17 -16.08 -5.08 -58.47
C TYR A 17 -16.75 -3.90 -57.76
N LYS A 18 -16.51 -2.69 -58.27
CA LYS A 18 -17.15 -1.46 -57.77
C LYS A 18 -17.68 -0.62 -58.91
N ARG A 19 -18.82 0.04 -58.69
CA ARG A 19 -19.32 1.12 -59.55
C ARG A 19 -19.76 2.32 -58.72
N ALA A 20 -19.61 3.51 -59.27
CA ALA A 20 -20.21 4.73 -58.71
C ALA A 20 -21.57 4.95 -59.36
N LEU A 21 -22.65 5.02 -58.60
CA LEU A 21 -23.97 5.29 -59.16
C LEU A 21 -24.04 6.73 -59.71
N PRO A 22 -24.75 6.95 -60.84
CA PRO A 22 -25.68 6.04 -61.50
C PRO A 22 -25.04 5.14 -62.59
N SER A 23 -23.71 5.02 -62.65
CA SER A 23 -23.05 4.14 -63.63
C SER A 23 -23.63 2.73 -63.54
N GLN A 24 -23.95 2.14 -64.69
CA GLN A 24 -24.40 0.75 -64.76
C GLN A 24 -23.23 -0.24 -64.87
N ASP A 25 -22.05 0.24 -65.30
CA ASP A 25 -20.87 -0.58 -65.51
C ASP A 25 -19.99 -0.66 -64.26
N PHE A 26 -19.56 -1.88 -63.93
CA PHE A 26 -18.69 -2.24 -62.81
C PHE A 26 -17.19 -2.22 -63.15
N GLY A 27 -16.84 -2.09 -64.43
CA GLY A 27 -15.45 -2.01 -64.87
C GLY A 27 -14.58 -3.21 -64.46
N GLN A 28 -13.28 -2.99 -64.32
CA GLN A 28 -12.31 -4.02 -63.93
C GLN A 28 -12.38 -4.32 -62.42
N PRO A 29 -12.05 -5.55 -61.99
CA PRO A 29 -12.13 -5.92 -60.57
C PRO A 29 -11.12 -5.11 -59.74
N ILE A 30 -11.57 -4.60 -58.60
CA ILE A 30 -10.74 -3.90 -57.62
C ILE A 30 -9.98 -4.85 -56.68
N PHE A 31 -10.33 -6.13 -56.73
CA PHE A 31 -9.64 -7.22 -56.06
C PHE A 31 -9.81 -8.48 -56.89
N SER A 32 -8.75 -9.25 -57.07
CA SER A 32 -8.77 -10.56 -57.75
C SER A 32 -7.77 -11.49 -57.07
N GLY A 33 -8.25 -12.57 -56.46
CA GLY A 33 -7.41 -13.57 -55.79
C GLY A 33 -8.11 -14.26 -54.63
N MET A 34 -7.38 -15.09 -53.90
CA MET A 34 -7.91 -15.76 -52.71
C MET A 34 -7.76 -14.85 -51.47
N PRO A 35 -8.84 -14.56 -50.72
CA PRO A 35 -8.78 -13.76 -49.50
C PRO A 35 -7.95 -14.43 -48.40
N SER A 36 -7.37 -13.62 -47.51
CA SER A 36 -6.53 -14.09 -46.39
C SER A 36 -7.25 -15.04 -45.43
N ASN A 37 -8.58 -14.97 -45.36
CA ASN A 37 -9.42 -15.93 -44.65
C ASN A 37 -10.49 -16.51 -45.60
N PRO A 38 -10.30 -17.72 -46.17
CA PRO A 38 -11.22 -18.30 -47.13
C PRO A 38 -12.55 -18.76 -46.51
N SER A 39 -12.64 -18.92 -45.18
CA SER A 39 -13.87 -19.29 -44.47
C SER A 39 -14.79 -18.10 -44.21
N SER A 40 -14.26 -16.87 -44.27
CA SER A 40 -15.01 -15.63 -44.12
C SER A 40 -14.33 -14.56 -44.98
N PRO A 41 -14.56 -14.60 -46.30
CA PRO A 41 -13.79 -13.79 -47.23
C PRO A 41 -14.12 -12.30 -47.07
N THR A 42 -13.06 -11.50 -46.95
CA THR A 42 -13.14 -10.04 -46.75
C THR A 42 -12.09 -9.31 -47.58
N THR A 43 -12.36 -8.06 -47.93
CA THR A 43 -11.38 -7.14 -48.53
C THR A 43 -11.65 -5.69 -48.13
N THR A 44 -10.60 -4.87 -48.06
CA THR A 44 -10.67 -3.43 -47.78
C THR A 44 -10.66 -2.66 -49.09
N VAL A 45 -11.62 -1.75 -49.25
CA VAL A 45 -11.71 -0.86 -50.43
C VAL A 45 -11.41 0.55 -49.97
N SER A 46 -10.34 1.15 -50.51
CA SER A 46 -9.91 2.52 -50.23
C SER A 46 -10.18 3.46 -51.42
N GLY A 47 -10.07 4.78 -51.20
CA GLY A 47 -10.22 5.79 -52.25
C GLY A 47 -11.68 5.98 -52.74
N LEU A 48 -12.65 6.01 -51.82
CA LEU A 48 -14.06 6.29 -52.13
C LEU A 48 -14.36 7.78 -51.91
N ASN A 49 -15.11 8.40 -52.83
CA ASN A 49 -15.46 9.81 -52.75
C ASN A 49 -16.68 10.03 -51.86
N GLY A 50 -16.62 11.02 -50.95
CA GLY A 50 -17.76 11.46 -50.16
C GLY A 50 -18.91 11.99 -51.03
N GLY A 51 -20.15 11.71 -50.63
CA GLY A 51 -21.34 12.07 -51.39
C GLY A 51 -21.65 11.19 -52.60
N THR A 52 -20.83 10.16 -52.84
CA THR A 52 -21.06 9.19 -53.92
C THR A 52 -21.61 7.89 -53.34
N THR A 53 -22.65 7.35 -53.96
CA THR A 53 -23.12 5.99 -53.67
C THR A 53 -22.36 5.00 -54.54
N TYR A 54 -21.74 4.01 -53.91
CA TYR A 54 -21.03 2.94 -54.60
C TYR A 54 -21.79 1.63 -54.49
N GLY A 55 -21.89 0.90 -55.61
CA GLY A 55 -22.36 -0.47 -55.68
C GLY A 55 -21.19 -1.44 -55.72
N PHE A 56 -21.29 -2.56 -54.99
CA PHE A 56 -20.29 -3.62 -54.92
C PHE A 56 -20.92 -4.98 -55.18
N ILE A 57 -20.25 -5.80 -55.99
CA ILE A 57 -20.58 -7.20 -56.25
C ILE A 57 -19.31 -8.05 -56.14
N ALA A 58 -19.46 -9.33 -55.84
CA ALA A 58 -18.39 -10.31 -55.86
C ALA A 58 -18.77 -11.51 -56.73
N THR A 59 -17.79 -12.07 -57.45
CA THR A 59 -17.89 -13.35 -58.16
C THR A 59 -16.84 -14.30 -57.62
N ALA A 60 -17.14 -15.60 -57.64
CA ALA A 60 -16.15 -16.66 -57.44
C ALA A 60 -15.58 -17.08 -58.80
N PHE A 61 -14.32 -17.51 -58.87
CA PHE A 61 -13.78 -18.14 -60.08
C PHE A 61 -13.07 -19.45 -59.78
N ASP A 62 -13.20 -20.41 -60.69
CA ASP A 62 -12.59 -21.74 -60.60
C ASP A 62 -11.14 -21.73 -61.12
N THR A 63 -10.46 -22.88 -61.01
CA THR A 63 -9.07 -23.04 -61.52
C THR A 63 -8.92 -22.91 -63.04
N ALA A 64 -10.01 -23.00 -63.80
CA ALA A 64 -10.05 -22.73 -65.25
C ALA A 64 -10.34 -21.25 -65.57
N GLY A 65 -10.63 -20.44 -64.55
CA GLY A 65 -10.92 -19.00 -64.67
C GLY A 65 -12.37 -18.68 -64.99
N ASN A 66 -13.29 -19.66 -64.94
CA ASN A 66 -14.72 -19.41 -65.15
C ASN A 66 -15.29 -18.67 -63.94
N GLU A 67 -16.08 -17.63 -64.18
CA GLU A 67 -16.71 -16.85 -63.11
C GLU A 67 -18.14 -17.28 -62.84
N SER A 68 -18.50 -17.34 -61.55
CA SER A 68 -19.87 -17.54 -61.10
C SER A 68 -20.75 -16.35 -61.49
N ALA A 69 -22.07 -16.53 -61.34
CA ALA A 69 -22.98 -15.39 -61.30
C ALA A 69 -22.57 -14.41 -60.17
N PRO A 70 -22.76 -13.10 -60.37
CA PRO A 70 -22.42 -12.11 -59.35
C PRO A 70 -23.33 -12.23 -58.12
N SER A 71 -22.78 -11.90 -56.96
CA SER A 71 -23.55 -11.73 -55.74
C SER A 71 -24.61 -10.64 -55.90
N THR A 72 -25.63 -10.64 -55.02
CA THR A 72 -26.52 -9.48 -54.87
C THR A 72 -25.69 -8.21 -54.62
N GLU A 73 -25.98 -7.15 -55.37
CA GLU A 73 -25.30 -5.87 -55.20
C GLU A 73 -25.55 -5.30 -53.80
N LYS A 74 -24.47 -4.89 -53.15
CA LYS A 74 -24.54 -4.08 -51.93
C LYS A 74 -24.13 -2.67 -52.24
N GLN A 75 -24.99 -1.72 -51.89
CA GLN A 75 -24.74 -0.30 -52.05
C GLN A 75 -24.39 0.35 -50.72
N ILE A 76 -23.48 1.30 -50.78
CA ILE A 76 -23.13 2.16 -49.65
C ILE A 76 -23.01 3.60 -50.14
N SER A 77 -23.78 4.48 -49.53
CA SER A 77 -23.64 5.93 -49.70
C SER A 77 -22.57 6.41 -48.75
N ILE A 78 -21.47 6.95 -49.28
CA ILE A 78 -20.48 7.59 -48.44
C ILE A 78 -21.05 8.95 -48.05
N PRO A 79 -21.31 9.23 -46.76
CA PRO A 79 -21.88 10.50 -46.35
C PRO A 79 -21.03 11.65 -46.88
N THR A 80 -21.65 12.67 -47.47
CA THR A 80 -21.00 13.98 -47.43
C THR A 80 -20.93 14.34 -45.96
N GLY A 81 -19.73 14.61 -45.44
CA GLY A 81 -19.62 15.19 -44.11
C GLY A 81 -20.56 16.40 -44.05
N THR A 82 -21.48 16.42 -43.08
CA THR A 82 -22.26 17.61 -42.78
C THR A 82 -21.26 18.72 -42.46
N SER A 83 -21.24 19.76 -43.30
CA SER A 83 -20.47 20.98 -43.08
C SER A 83 -20.95 21.67 -41.79
N PRO A 84 -20.10 21.83 -40.77
CA PRO A 84 -20.11 23.05 -39.96
C PRO A 84 -19.67 24.24 -40.86
N PRO A 85 -19.79 25.51 -40.46
CA PRO A 85 -19.30 26.63 -41.28
C PRO A 85 -17.80 26.45 -41.59
N PRO A 86 -17.28 27.04 -42.70
CA PRO A 86 -16.10 26.54 -43.40
C PRO A 86 -14.85 26.63 -42.52
N SER A 87 -14.16 25.50 -42.35
CA SER A 87 -12.89 25.41 -41.65
C SER A 87 -11.79 24.88 -42.56
N SER A 88 -11.14 25.83 -43.25
CA SER A 88 -9.78 25.86 -43.81
C SER A 88 -9.15 24.56 -44.36
N ALA A 89 -9.46 24.20 -45.61
CA ALA A 89 -8.41 23.64 -46.47
C ALA A 89 -7.26 24.66 -46.63
N LEU A 90 -6.01 24.20 -46.79
CA LEU A 90 -4.87 25.09 -47.07
C LEU A 90 -5.21 25.99 -48.27
N ASN A 91 -5.36 27.30 -48.02
CA ASN A 91 -5.66 28.30 -49.02
C ASN A 91 -4.44 29.19 -49.21
N ILE A 92 -3.90 29.22 -50.42
CA ILE A 92 -2.84 30.13 -50.85
C ILE A 92 -3.52 31.21 -51.69
N SER A 93 -3.54 32.43 -51.18
CA SER A 93 -4.22 33.58 -51.79
C SER A 93 -3.28 34.78 -51.90
N ASN A 94 -3.72 35.87 -52.53
CA ASN A 94 -2.93 37.10 -52.69
C ASN A 94 -1.51 36.86 -53.25
N LEU A 95 -1.39 35.90 -54.17
CA LEU A 95 -0.13 35.57 -54.83
C LEU A 95 0.29 36.74 -55.72
N THR A 96 1.39 37.38 -55.39
CA THR A 96 1.94 38.54 -56.09
C THR A 96 3.42 38.33 -56.38
N VAL A 97 3.85 38.79 -57.55
CA VAL A 97 5.24 38.72 -58.00
C VAL A 97 5.65 40.08 -58.52
N SER A 98 6.76 40.62 -58.01
CA SER A 98 7.23 41.96 -58.37
C SER A 98 7.59 42.14 -59.85
N SER A 99 7.85 41.05 -60.59
CA SER A 99 8.07 41.05 -62.04
C SER A 99 6.78 41.27 -62.85
N GLY A 100 5.61 41.19 -62.21
CA GLY A 100 4.30 41.24 -62.86
C GLY A 100 3.87 39.94 -63.56
N LYS A 101 4.68 38.87 -63.51
CA LYS A 101 4.31 37.58 -64.11
C LYS A 101 3.31 36.81 -63.23
N ALA A 102 2.36 36.14 -63.87
CA ALA A 102 1.28 35.41 -63.21
C ALA A 102 1.75 34.01 -62.78
N TYR A 103 2.37 33.91 -61.61
CA TYR A 103 2.64 32.60 -61.00
C TYR A 103 1.33 31.91 -60.66
N VAL A 104 1.32 30.57 -60.70
CA VAL A 104 0.10 29.77 -60.51
C VAL A 104 0.29 28.79 -59.37
N VAL A 105 -0.72 28.65 -58.51
CA VAL A 105 -0.76 27.59 -57.51
C VAL A 105 -1.32 26.32 -58.17
N SER A 106 -0.53 25.26 -58.21
CA SER A 106 -0.99 23.96 -58.71
C SER A 106 -1.70 23.20 -57.59
N THR A 107 -3.00 22.97 -57.75
CA THR A 107 -3.86 22.27 -56.79
C THR A 107 -3.94 20.76 -57.02
N SER A 108 -3.41 20.26 -58.14
CA SER A 108 -3.34 18.82 -58.46
C SER A 108 -2.32 18.03 -57.60
N GLY A 109 -1.64 18.71 -56.68
CA GLY A 109 -0.56 18.16 -55.86
C GLY A 109 0.75 17.99 -56.63
N LEU A 110 1.88 18.22 -55.95
CA LEU A 110 3.22 18.03 -56.51
C LEU A 110 3.48 16.54 -56.75
N GLN A 111 3.72 16.17 -58.00
CA GLN A 111 3.92 14.78 -58.41
C GLN A 111 4.86 14.67 -59.62
N ALA A 112 5.43 13.48 -59.83
CA ALA A 112 6.23 13.20 -61.01
C ALA A 112 5.38 13.39 -62.29
N GLY A 113 5.98 13.93 -63.33
CA GLY A 113 5.32 14.31 -64.58
C GLY A 113 4.68 15.71 -64.58
N GLY A 114 4.49 16.35 -63.41
CA GLY A 114 3.97 17.71 -63.33
C GLY A 114 4.93 18.77 -63.87
N THR A 115 4.41 19.88 -64.41
CA THR A 115 5.23 20.98 -64.95
C THR A 115 5.87 21.82 -63.85
N VAL A 116 7.15 22.16 -64.02
CA VAL A 116 7.93 22.89 -63.01
C VAL A 116 7.69 24.40 -63.09
N TYR A 117 7.67 24.95 -64.31
CA TYR A 117 7.56 26.38 -64.57
C TYR A 117 6.39 26.69 -65.50
N ILE A 118 5.86 27.91 -65.40
CA ILE A 118 4.77 28.37 -66.28
C ILE A 118 5.25 28.73 -67.70
N ASP A 119 6.55 28.98 -67.88
CA ASP A 119 7.16 29.47 -69.13
C ASP A 119 8.15 28.47 -69.76
N ARG A 120 8.20 27.22 -69.26
CA ARG A 120 9.06 26.13 -69.76
C ARG A 120 8.36 24.78 -69.67
N ASN A 121 8.73 23.86 -70.57
CA ASN A 121 8.17 22.50 -70.63
C ASN A 121 8.95 21.47 -69.78
N TYR A 122 9.60 21.90 -68.70
CA TYR A 122 10.29 20.97 -67.80
C TYR A 122 9.30 20.31 -66.84
N THR A 123 9.55 19.05 -66.51
CA THR A 123 8.68 18.26 -65.63
C THR A 123 9.44 17.75 -64.41
N PHE A 124 8.74 17.45 -63.32
CA PHE A 124 9.33 16.76 -62.17
C PHE A 124 9.55 15.28 -62.52
N SER A 125 10.79 14.80 -62.44
CA SER A 125 11.12 13.39 -62.68
C SER A 125 11.06 12.57 -61.39
N THR A 126 11.43 13.16 -60.26
CA THR A 126 11.36 12.51 -58.94
C THR A 126 10.97 13.52 -57.88
N VAL A 127 9.91 13.22 -57.15
CA VAL A 127 9.43 14.03 -56.03
C VAL A 127 9.68 13.26 -54.73
N PRO A 128 10.43 13.82 -53.75
CA PRO A 128 10.66 13.13 -52.49
C PRO A 128 9.39 13.06 -51.65
N ALA A 129 9.21 11.96 -50.91
CA ALA A 129 8.01 11.67 -50.12
C ALA A 129 7.60 12.80 -49.15
N LEU A 130 8.59 13.57 -48.66
CA LEU A 130 8.36 14.70 -47.76
C LEU A 130 7.38 15.75 -48.30
N ILE A 131 7.38 15.97 -49.62
CA ILE A 131 6.61 17.02 -50.31
C ILE A 131 5.69 16.47 -51.42
N GLN A 132 5.60 15.16 -51.57
CA GLN A 132 4.72 14.53 -52.55
C GLN A 132 3.26 14.85 -52.25
N GLY A 133 2.51 15.25 -53.29
CA GLY A 133 1.11 15.65 -53.20
C GLY A 133 0.85 17.04 -52.61
N ALA A 134 1.89 17.75 -52.15
CA ALA A 134 1.72 19.08 -51.56
C ALA A 134 1.38 20.15 -52.61
N ALA A 135 0.75 21.25 -52.18
CA ALA A 135 0.53 22.41 -53.04
C ALA A 135 1.87 23.05 -53.41
N TYR A 136 2.03 23.49 -54.65
CA TYR A 136 3.23 24.21 -55.07
C TYR A 136 2.91 25.37 -56.01
N ILE A 137 3.75 26.38 -55.96
CA ILE A 137 3.68 27.57 -56.80
C ILE A 137 4.58 27.32 -58.02
N GLN A 138 3.96 27.22 -59.18
CA GLN A 138 4.63 27.19 -60.47
C GLN A 138 5.21 28.57 -60.75
N THR A 139 6.54 28.65 -60.81
CA THR A 139 7.27 29.90 -61.01
C THR A 139 7.59 30.12 -62.50
N ALA A 140 8.00 31.33 -62.89
CA ALA A 140 8.50 31.60 -64.23
C ALA A 140 10.04 31.49 -64.22
N ASN A 141 10.60 30.60 -65.04
CA ASN A 141 12.04 30.42 -65.10
C ASN A 141 12.78 31.66 -65.61
N ASN A 142 12.11 32.53 -66.36
CA ASN A 142 12.69 33.80 -66.80
C ASN A 142 12.87 34.83 -65.67
N ASP A 143 12.35 34.58 -64.46
CA ASP A 143 12.54 35.46 -63.28
C ASP A 143 13.77 35.08 -62.43
N LYS A 144 14.55 34.08 -62.85
CA LYS A 144 15.69 33.56 -62.06
C LYS A 144 16.75 34.59 -61.67
N ALA A 145 16.86 35.71 -62.38
CA ALA A 145 17.81 36.79 -62.12
C ALA A 145 17.28 37.87 -61.16
N ALA A 146 16.02 37.78 -60.70
CA ALA A 146 15.42 38.79 -59.83
C ALA A 146 16.16 38.91 -58.49
N THR A 147 16.30 40.14 -57.97
CA THR A 147 17.06 40.45 -56.74
C THR A 147 16.25 41.20 -55.67
N ASN A 148 14.99 41.56 -55.96
CA ASN A 148 14.13 42.31 -55.03
C ASN A 148 13.97 41.58 -53.69
N ALA A 149 14.06 42.31 -52.57
CA ALA A 149 13.92 41.75 -51.23
C ALA A 149 12.54 41.12 -50.95
N THR A 150 11.49 41.69 -51.56
CA THR A 150 10.13 41.15 -51.56
C THR A 150 9.75 40.85 -53.01
N PHE A 151 10.17 39.68 -53.50
CA PHE A 151 9.98 39.31 -54.90
C PHE A 151 8.67 38.53 -55.11
N LEU A 152 8.45 37.49 -54.32
CA LEU A 152 7.26 36.63 -54.35
C LEU A 152 6.55 36.75 -53.00
N SER A 153 5.26 37.10 -53.00
CA SER A 153 4.46 37.18 -51.79
C SER A 153 3.13 36.44 -51.95
N PHE A 154 2.68 35.76 -50.91
CA PHE A 154 1.38 35.07 -50.87
C PHE A 154 0.87 34.98 -49.44
N THR A 155 -0.43 34.80 -49.27
CA THR A 155 -1.10 34.68 -47.97
C THR A 155 -1.57 33.25 -47.75
N VAL A 156 -1.27 32.71 -46.58
CA VAL A 156 -1.77 31.41 -46.12
C VAL A 156 -2.73 31.57 -44.96
N ASN A 157 -3.77 30.74 -44.92
CA ASN A 157 -4.82 30.79 -43.90
C ASN A 157 -4.51 29.99 -42.63
N GLN A 158 -3.38 29.30 -42.58
CA GLN A 158 -2.96 28.45 -41.45
C GLN A 158 -1.42 28.33 -41.41
N PRO A 159 -0.82 27.86 -40.30
CA PRO A 159 0.61 27.59 -40.24
C PRO A 159 1.06 26.57 -41.30
N VAL A 160 2.19 26.87 -41.95
CA VAL A 160 2.72 26.08 -43.06
C VAL A 160 4.24 25.94 -42.99
N SER A 161 4.73 24.81 -43.48
CA SER A 161 6.11 24.65 -43.92
C SER A 161 6.21 25.04 -45.38
N VAL A 162 7.03 26.07 -45.64
CA VAL A 162 7.38 26.48 -47.00
C VAL A 162 8.72 25.85 -47.35
N TYR A 163 8.71 25.06 -48.42
CA TYR A 163 9.91 24.48 -49.02
C TYR A 163 10.29 25.30 -50.25
N VAL A 164 11.54 25.76 -50.29
CA VAL A 164 12.15 26.39 -51.44
C VAL A 164 13.10 25.37 -52.08
N ALA A 165 12.82 24.99 -53.32
CA ALA A 165 13.64 24.08 -54.11
C ALA A 165 14.59 24.89 -55.00
N ARG A 166 15.91 24.79 -54.78
CA ARG A 166 16.92 25.60 -55.46
C ARG A 166 17.84 24.77 -56.35
N ASP A 167 18.15 25.25 -57.55
CA ASP A 167 19.09 24.62 -58.47
C ASP A 167 20.48 24.43 -57.84
N VAL A 168 20.91 23.16 -57.75
CA VAL A 168 22.19 22.75 -57.14
C VAL A 168 23.41 23.29 -57.88
N ARG A 169 23.25 23.74 -59.13
CA ARG A 169 24.32 24.33 -59.95
C ARG A 169 24.63 25.78 -59.56
N THR A 170 23.84 26.38 -58.67
CA THR A 170 23.90 27.80 -58.32
C THR A 170 24.23 27.99 -56.84
N THR A 171 24.89 29.09 -56.51
CA THR A 171 25.16 29.45 -55.11
C THR A 171 23.88 29.94 -54.42
N ASN A 172 23.71 29.61 -53.14
CA ASN A 172 22.57 30.06 -52.33
C ASN A 172 22.66 31.57 -52.02
N PRO A 173 21.58 32.35 -52.13
CA PRO A 173 21.51 33.73 -51.71
C PRO A 173 21.37 33.76 -50.20
N SER A 174 21.86 34.84 -49.59
CA SER A 174 21.93 34.97 -48.13
C SER A 174 20.57 34.78 -47.44
N TRP A 175 19.45 35.19 -48.06
CA TRP A 175 18.12 35.03 -47.45
C TRP A 175 17.73 33.55 -47.26
N LEU A 176 18.24 32.65 -48.10
CA LEU A 176 17.95 31.22 -48.01
C LEU A 176 18.65 30.57 -46.81
N ASN A 177 19.66 31.22 -46.23
CA ASN A 177 20.30 30.76 -44.99
C ASN A 177 19.33 30.82 -43.78
N THR A 178 18.19 31.51 -43.91
CA THR A 178 17.11 31.49 -42.91
C THR A 178 16.24 30.23 -43.00
N PHE A 179 16.43 29.41 -44.03
CA PHE A 179 15.78 28.12 -44.22
C PHE A 179 16.74 26.99 -43.87
N THR A 180 16.21 25.91 -43.33
CA THR A 180 16.96 24.69 -43.00
C THR A 180 17.12 23.83 -44.25
N ASP A 181 18.34 23.45 -44.61
CA ASP A 181 18.58 22.44 -45.66
C ASP A 181 18.03 21.08 -45.20
N THR A 182 17.12 20.50 -45.99
CA THR A 182 16.45 19.24 -45.65
C THR A 182 17.26 17.99 -45.97
N GLY A 183 18.34 18.09 -46.75
CA GLY A 183 18.99 16.87 -47.26
C GLY A 183 18.37 16.30 -48.53
N ALA A 184 17.13 16.69 -48.87
CA ALA A 184 16.36 16.09 -49.94
C ALA A 184 16.47 16.84 -51.27
N ASN A 185 16.35 16.09 -52.37
CA ASN A 185 16.42 16.61 -53.73
C ASN A 185 15.08 16.44 -54.45
N LEU A 186 14.63 17.48 -55.13
CA LEU A 186 13.54 17.48 -56.09
C LEU A 186 14.14 17.46 -57.50
N VAL A 187 13.94 16.37 -58.24
CA VAL A 187 14.59 16.17 -59.54
C VAL A 187 13.62 16.56 -60.65
N THR A 188 14.10 17.36 -61.60
CA THR A 188 13.37 17.78 -62.79
C THR A 188 14.00 17.16 -64.05
N SER A 189 13.32 17.25 -65.20
CA SER A 189 13.86 16.80 -66.49
C SER A 189 15.06 17.61 -67.00
N ASP A 190 15.39 18.74 -66.36
CA ASP A 190 16.56 19.57 -66.68
C ASP A 190 17.68 19.48 -65.62
N THR A 191 17.31 19.61 -64.35
CA THR A 191 18.26 19.74 -63.24
C THR A 191 17.73 19.17 -61.93
N THR A 192 18.59 19.10 -60.93
CA THR A 192 18.23 18.77 -59.56
C THR A 192 18.07 20.04 -58.72
N LEU A 193 17.03 20.10 -57.91
CA LEU A 193 16.78 21.19 -56.96
C LEU A 193 16.95 20.68 -55.53
N ARG A 194 17.78 21.34 -54.72
CA ARG A 194 17.94 21.08 -53.28
C ARG A 194 16.82 21.74 -52.50
N LEU A 195 16.22 21.02 -51.55
CA LEU A 195 15.09 21.51 -50.75
C LEU A 195 15.53 22.14 -49.43
N PHE A 196 15.09 23.37 -49.21
CA PHE A 196 15.25 24.11 -47.97
C PHE A 196 13.88 24.41 -47.37
N VAL A 197 13.69 24.24 -46.07
CA VAL A 197 12.39 24.39 -45.40
C VAL A 197 12.44 25.45 -44.30
N ARG A 198 11.34 26.18 -44.16
CA ARG A 198 11.09 27.06 -43.01
C ARG A 198 9.61 27.07 -42.68
N SER A 199 9.28 27.02 -41.40
CA SER A 199 7.91 27.17 -40.91
C SER A 199 7.51 28.64 -40.82
N PHE A 200 6.26 28.92 -41.19
CA PHE A 200 5.66 30.23 -41.14
C PHE A 200 4.30 30.15 -40.44
N PRO A 201 3.95 31.15 -39.61
CA PRO A 201 2.59 31.28 -39.10
C PRO A 201 1.60 31.59 -40.24
N ALA A 202 0.30 31.51 -39.95
CA ALA A 202 -0.73 32.02 -40.85
C ALA A 202 -0.49 33.52 -41.15
N GLY A 203 -0.82 33.96 -42.38
CA GLY A 203 -0.60 35.33 -42.83
C GLY A 203 0.22 35.44 -44.10
N THR A 204 0.74 36.63 -44.37
CA THR A 204 1.52 36.92 -45.58
C THR A 204 2.96 36.46 -45.45
N ILE A 205 3.41 35.67 -46.42
CA ILE A 205 4.78 35.17 -46.56
C ILE A 205 5.41 35.86 -47.77
N SER A 206 6.62 36.37 -47.60
CA SER A 206 7.39 37.03 -48.66
C SER A 206 8.77 36.38 -48.81
N LEU A 207 9.13 36.06 -50.06
CA LEU A 207 10.43 35.51 -50.44
C LEU A 207 11.16 36.52 -51.34
N SER A 208 12.47 36.64 -51.15
CA SER A 208 13.33 37.48 -51.97
C SER A 208 13.66 36.82 -53.30
N GLY A 209 14.14 37.62 -54.25
CA GLY A 209 14.52 37.16 -55.59
C GLY A 209 15.60 36.07 -55.57
N ASN A 210 15.65 35.26 -56.64
CA ASN A 210 16.53 34.10 -56.75
C ASN A 210 18.01 34.47 -56.97
N ALA A 211 18.27 35.69 -57.45
CA ALA A 211 19.59 36.31 -57.68
C ALA A 211 20.56 35.41 -58.47
N SER A 212 20.06 34.66 -59.45
CA SER A 212 20.85 33.71 -60.22
C SER A 212 21.10 34.17 -61.66
N SER A 213 22.38 34.32 -62.02
CA SER A 213 22.85 34.64 -63.38
C SER A 213 22.94 33.41 -64.30
N GLY A 214 22.74 32.20 -63.75
CA GLY A 214 22.68 30.91 -64.46
C GLY A 214 21.66 29.94 -63.81
N GLY A 215 21.50 28.73 -64.35
CA GLY A 215 20.58 27.72 -63.78
C GLY A 215 19.08 28.08 -63.91
N SER A 216 18.30 27.67 -62.92
CA SER A 216 16.83 27.78 -62.91
C SER A 216 16.25 28.60 -61.75
N MET A 217 15.02 29.08 -61.92
CA MET A 217 14.24 29.74 -60.86
C MET A 217 13.92 28.73 -59.74
N TYR A 218 13.84 29.18 -58.49
CA TYR A 218 13.41 28.29 -57.41
C TYR A 218 11.94 27.88 -57.59
N SER A 219 11.59 26.69 -57.11
CA SER A 219 10.18 26.26 -56.94
C SER A 219 9.77 26.40 -55.48
N VAL A 220 8.51 26.74 -55.22
CA VAL A 220 8.01 26.89 -53.84
C VAL A 220 6.92 25.86 -53.60
N VAL A 221 7.09 25.04 -52.57
CA VAL A 221 6.10 24.06 -52.13
C VAL A 221 5.58 24.48 -50.77
N VAL A 222 4.28 24.44 -50.57
CA VAL A 222 3.62 24.87 -49.33
C VAL A 222 2.85 23.69 -48.78
N LYS A 223 3.22 23.26 -47.57
CA LYS A 223 2.61 22.13 -46.87
C LYS A 223 1.99 22.64 -45.58
N SER A 224 0.74 22.25 -45.31
CA SER A 224 0.14 22.50 -44.01
C SER A 224 0.90 21.74 -42.93
N ASP A 225 1.22 22.40 -41.82
CA ASP A 225 1.97 21.79 -40.71
C ASP A 225 1.13 20.83 -39.86
N GLY A 226 -0.06 20.45 -40.33
CA GLY A 226 -0.95 19.53 -39.62
C GLY A 226 -1.54 20.10 -38.34
N GLY A 227 -1.31 21.39 -38.04
CA GLY A 227 -2.13 22.10 -37.08
C GLY A 227 -3.57 22.09 -37.58
N THR A 228 -4.48 21.55 -36.77
CA THR A 228 -5.91 21.77 -36.96
C THR A 228 -6.18 23.26 -37.18
N PRO A 229 -7.27 23.62 -37.90
CA PRO A 229 -7.82 24.97 -37.82
C PRO A 229 -7.82 25.37 -36.34
N GLY A 230 -7.32 26.58 -36.02
CA GLY A 230 -7.02 26.99 -34.64
C GLY A 230 -8.11 26.49 -33.70
N ASP A 231 -7.72 25.70 -32.71
CA ASP A 231 -8.67 25.11 -31.77
C ASP A 231 -9.57 26.24 -31.25
N THR A 232 -10.88 26.10 -31.41
CA THR A 232 -11.87 27.09 -30.93
C THR A 232 -12.66 26.56 -29.74
N THR A 233 -12.42 25.32 -29.34
CA THR A 233 -13.13 24.69 -28.25
C THR A 233 -12.33 24.97 -26.97
N ALA A 234 -12.97 25.57 -25.98
CA ALA A 234 -12.31 25.80 -24.72
C ALA A 234 -12.21 24.49 -23.92
N PRO A 235 -11.13 24.30 -23.13
CA PRO A 235 -11.01 23.15 -22.23
C PRO A 235 -12.18 23.05 -21.26
N THR A 236 -12.46 21.84 -20.80
CA THR A 236 -13.24 21.62 -19.57
C THR A 236 -12.31 21.61 -18.37
N VAL A 237 -12.76 22.12 -17.22
CA VAL A 237 -11.97 22.08 -15.97
C VAL A 237 -12.86 21.97 -14.75
N THR A 238 -12.48 21.09 -13.83
CA THR A 238 -13.16 20.87 -12.55
C THR A 238 -12.15 20.71 -11.43
N LEU A 239 -12.31 21.47 -10.34
CA LEU A 239 -11.56 21.24 -9.11
C LEU A 239 -11.87 19.86 -8.56
N THR A 240 -10.84 19.09 -8.21
CA THR A 240 -10.95 17.76 -7.60
C THR A 240 -10.59 17.77 -6.12
N ALA A 241 -9.72 18.67 -5.66
CA ALA A 241 -9.43 18.90 -4.26
C ALA A 241 -9.09 20.38 -3.96
N PRO A 242 -9.25 20.84 -2.71
CA PRO A 242 -9.90 20.17 -1.57
C PRO A 242 -11.42 20.04 -1.76
N ASN A 243 -12.09 19.16 -1.03
CA ASN A 243 -13.56 19.17 -0.94
C ASN A 243 -14.07 20.41 -0.20
N ALA A 244 -15.33 20.78 -0.44
CA ALA A 244 -15.96 21.83 0.36
C ALA A 244 -15.91 21.43 1.84
N GLY A 245 -15.52 22.35 2.71
CA GLY A 245 -15.32 22.06 4.12
C GLY A 245 -14.19 22.90 4.73
N THR A 246 -13.76 22.50 5.93
CA THR A 246 -12.69 23.17 6.66
C THR A 246 -11.33 22.66 6.22
N VAL A 247 -10.40 23.57 5.98
CA VAL A 247 -9.02 23.29 5.60
C VAL A 247 -8.04 24.02 6.52
N SER A 248 -6.86 23.45 6.72
CA SER A 248 -5.79 24.00 7.57
C SER A 248 -4.42 23.49 7.12
N GLY A 249 -3.35 24.20 7.52
CA GLY A 249 -1.98 23.88 7.12
C GLY A 249 -1.75 23.94 5.61
N THR A 250 -0.97 23.00 5.07
CA THR A 250 -0.69 22.90 3.63
C THR A 250 -1.76 22.05 2.96
N VAL A 251 -2.48 22.64 2.02
CA VAL A 251 -3.61 22.03 1.29
C VAL A 251 -3.21 21.86 -0.17
N THR A 252 -3.38 20.67 -0.72
CA THR A 252 -3.27 20.45 -2.17
C THR A 252 -4.56 20.92 -2.84
N VAL A 253 -4.44 21.86 -3.77
CA VAL A 253 -5.51 22.26 -4.67
C VAL A 253 -5.25 21.59 -6.01
N SER A 254 -6.17 20.78 -6.49
CA SER A 254 -6.02 20.03 -7.74
C SER A 254 -7.24 20.13 -8.62
N ALA A 255 -7.05 19.93 -9.92
CA ALA A 255 -8.12 19.96 -10.91
C ALA A 255 -7.88 18.91 -11.99
N THR A 256 -8.96 18.44 -12.58
CA THR A 256 -8.93 17.72 -13.86
C THR A 256 -9.34 18.68 -14.96
N ALA A 257 -8.57 18.72 -16.04
CA ALA A 257 -8.90 19.46 -17.23
C ALA A 257 -8.76 18.57 -18.45
N SER A 258 -9.67 18.71 -19.42
CA SER A 258 -9.64 17.96 -20.67
C SER A 258 -10.13 18.81 -21.82
N ASP A 259 -9.58 18.57 -22.99
CA ASP A 259 -9.81 19.35 -24.20
C ASP A 259 -9.71 18.42 -25.43
N ASN A 260 -10.32 18.79 -26.56
CA ASN A 260 -10.33 18.01 -27.80
C ASN A 260 -8.97 17.95 -28.50
N VAL A 261 -8.10 18.97 -28.36
CA VAL A 261 -6.72 18.94 -28.87
C VAL A 261 -5.74 18.73 -27.72
N GLY A 262 -5.94 19.46 -26.62
CA GLY A 262 -5.13 19.31 -25.43
C GLY A 262 -5.08 20.57 -24.57
N VAL A 263 -4.94 20.35 -23.27
CA VAL A 263 -4.79 21.44 -22.30
C VAL A 263 -3.33 21.87 -22.23
N ALA A 264 -3.06 23.16 -22.37
CA ALA A 264 -1.72 23.73 -22.28
C ALA A 264 -1.35 24.13 -20.85
N GLY A 265 -2.32 24.42 -19.99
CA GLY A 265 -2.06 24.70 -18.58
C GLY A 265 -3.31 24.95 -17.75
N VAL A 266 -3.16 24.88 -16.44
CA VAL A 266 -4.19 25.19 -15.43
C VAL A 266 -3.63 26.18 -14.41
N GLN A 267 -4.24 27.36 -14.32
CA GLN A 267 -3.96 28.35 -13.31
C GLN A 267 -4.97 28.25 -12.16
N PHE A 268 -4.50 27.87 -10.98
CA PHE A 268 -5.30 27.91 -9.75
C PHE A 268 -5.40 29.33 -9.20
N ARG A 269 -6.54 29.65 -8.58
CA ARG A 269 -6.80 30.97 -7.98
C ARG A 269 -7.48 30.86 -6.63
N LEU A 270 -7.12 31.76 -5.72
CA LEU A 270 -7.72 31.96 -4.40
C LEU A 270 -8.31 33.38 -4.36
N GLN A 271 -9.63 33.49 -4.14
CA GLN A 271 -10.35 34.76 -4.19
C GLN A 271 -10.07 35.58 -5.48
N GLY A 272 -9.95 34.87 -6.60
CA GLY A 272 -9.66 35.46 -7.92
C GLY A 272 -8.18 35.76 -8.20
N ALA A 273 -7.31 35.79 -7.19
CA ALA A 273 -5.87 35.99 -7.34
C ALA A 273 -5.14 34.66 -7.65
N ASN A 274 -4.04 34.70 -8.41
CA ASN A 274 -3.29 33.49 -8.76
C ASN A 274 -2.69 32.81 -7.52
N LEU A 275 -2.92 31.50 -7.40
CA LEU A 275 -2.41 30.65 -6.33
C LEU A 275 -1.23 29.83 -6.87
N GLY A 276 -0.06 30.46 -6.89
CA GLY A 276 1.14 29.91 -7.52
C GLY A 276 1.21 30.13 -9.03
N ALA A 277 2.24 29.57 -9.66
CA ALA A 277 2.40 29.60 -11.11
C ALA A 277 1.36 28.71 -11.81
N GLU A 278 1.13 28.94 -13.10
CA GLU A 278 0.33 28.05 -13.93
C GLU A 278 0.99 26.66 -14.01
N ASP A 279 0.20 25.62 -13.79
CA ASP A 279 0.67 24.23 -13.93
C ASP A 279 0.44 23.74 -15.36
N THR A 280 1.53 23.47 -16.07
CA THR A 280 1.53 23.02 -17.47
C THR A 280 1.65 21.50 -17.60
N THR A 281 1.58 20.75 -16.49
CA THR A 281 1.78 19.30 -16.45
C THR A 281 0.62 18.57 -15.78
N ASN A 282 -0.06 17.71 -16.53
CA ASN A 282 -1.08 16.81 -15.97
C ASN A 282 -0.39 15.69 -15.17
N PRO A 283 -0.78 15.39 -13.90
CA PRO A 283 -1.91 15.91 -13.13
C PRO A 283 -1.73 17.33 -12.56
N TYR A 284 -2.73 18.18 -12.82
CA TYR A 284 -2.70 19.59 -12.42
C TYR A 284 -2.93 19.78 -10.92
N SER A 285 -1.97 20.38 -10.23
CA SER A 285 -2.08 20.70 -8.81
C SER A 285 -1.16 21.83 -8.37
N THR A 286 -1.55 22.51 -7.28
CA THR A 286 -0.71 23.47 -6.57
C THR A 286 -0.82 23.23 -5.07
N SER A 287 0.20 23.65 -4.33
CA SER A 287 0.17 23.64 -2.86
C SER A 287 -0.25 25.01 -2.34
N TRP A 288 -1.18 25.02 -1.39
CA TRP A 288 -1.66 26.21 -0.71
C TRP A 288 -1.35 26.12 0.78
N ASN A 289 -0.45 26.98 1.26
CA ASN A 289 -0.25 27.15 2.68
C ASN A 289 -1.31 28.08 3.28
N THR A 290 -2.34 27.49 3.90
CA THR A 290 -3.46 28.25 4.50
C THR A 290 -3.04 29.09 5.71
N THR A 291 -1.87 28.84 6.32
CA THR A 291 -1.36 29.66 7.44
C THR A 291 -0.95 31.07 6.99
N THR A 292 -0.83 31.30 5.69
CA THR A 292 -0.49 32.61 5.10
C THR A 292 -1.69 33.53 4.95
N VAL A 293 -2.91 33.05 5.25
CA VAL A 293 -4.15 33.82 5.16
C VAL A 293 -4.94 33.74 6.48
N PRO A 294 -5.72 34.78 6.85
CA PRO A 294 -6.57 34.75 8.04
C PRO A 294 -7.61 33.63 8.00
N ASN A 295 -8.06 33.16 9.16
CA ASN A 295 -9.20 32.23 9.25
C ASN A 295 -10.47 32.86 8.65
N GLY A 296 -11.23 32.09 7.88
CA GLY A 296 -12.40 32.60 7.18
C GLY A 296 -12.77 31.79 5.95
N SER A 297 -13.79 32.25 5.22
CA SER A 297 -14.25 31.60 3.99
C SER A 297 -13.44 32.06 2.78
N TYR A 298 -12.97 31.11 1.97
CA TYR A 298 -12.20 31.36 0.75
C TYR A 298 -12.79 30.61 -0.43
N THR A 299 -12.78 31.26 -1.59
CA THR A 299 -13.24 30.65 -2.84
C THR A 299 -12.04 30.28 -3.71
N LEU A 300 -11.98 29.01 -4.12
CA LEU A 300 -11.02 28.45 -5.05
C LEU A 300 -11.65 28.30 -6.44
N THR A 301 -10.88 28.61 -7.47
CA THR A 301 -11.22 28.35 -8.89
C THR A 301 -9.99 27.86 -9.63
N ALA A 302 -10.17 27.08 -10.69
CA ALA A 302 -9.11 26.71 -11.63
C ALA A 302 -9.48 27.19 -13.03
N THR A 303 -8.56 27.89 -13.71
CA THR A 303 -8.72 28.31 -15.10
C THR A 303 -7.82 27.45 -15.98
N ALA A 304 -8.39 26.62 -16.85
CA ALA A 304 -7.63 25.86 -17.84
C ALA A 304 -7.58 26.61 -19.16
N ARG A 305 -6.45 26.49 -19.87
CA ARG A 305 -6.27 26.99 -21.24
C ARG A 305 -5.68 25.93 -22.16
N ASP A 306 -5.99 26.01 -23.44
CA ASP A 306 -5.34 25.23 -24.49
C ASP A 306 -4.15 26.00 -25.11
N ALA A 307 -3.54 25.42 -26.14
CA ALA A 307 -2.44 26.03 -26.88
C ALA A 307 -2.91 27.12 -27.87
N ALA A 308 -4.20 27.15 -28.19
CA ALA A 308 -4.82 28.16 -29.06
C ALA A 308 -5.26 29.42 -28.30
N GLY A 309 -5.27 29.38 -26.96
CA GLY A 309 -5.63 30.47 -26.06
C GLY A 309 -7.07 30.45 -25.58
N ASN A 310 -7.86 29.42 -25.87
CA ASN A 310 -9.21 29.31 -25.31
C ASN A 310 -9.11 28.96 -23.83
N THR A 311 -10.02 29.52 -23.01
CA THR A 311 -9.97 29.34 -21.56
C THR A 311 -11.34 29.01 -20.98
N THR A 312 -11.36 28.14 -19.97
CA THR A 312 -12.54 27.90 -19.12
C THR A 312 -12.14 28.01 -17.67
N THR A 313 -13.00 28.61 -16.84
CA THR A 313 -12.84 28.62 -15.38
C THR A 313 -13.84 27.66 -14.74
N SER A 314 -13.37 26.86 -13.79
CA SER A 314 -14.19 25.91 -13.06
C SER A 314 -15.31 26.60 -12.29
N THR A 315 -16.32 25.84 -11.88
CA THR A 315 -17.25 26.31 -10.84
C THR A 315 -16.46 26.68 -9.58
N PRO A 316 -16.81 27.78 -8.89
CA PRO A 316 -16.13 28.17 -7.66
C PRO A 316 -16.37 27.15 -6.54
N ARG A 317 -15.32 26.87 -5.76
CA ARG A 317 -15.41 26.01 -4.58
C ARG A 317 -15.09 26.80 -3.32
N THR A 318 -16.05 26.87 -2.41
CA THR A 318 -15.86 27.55 -1.13
C THR A 318 -15.34 26.58 -0.07
N VAL A 319 -14.31 27.01 0.66
CA VAL A 319 -13.71 26.31 1.80
C VAL A 319 -13.52 27.27 2.97
N THR A 320 -13.52 26.75 4.19
CA THR A 320 -13.28 27.53 5.40
C THR A 320 -11.87 27.27 5.89
N VAL A 321 -11.01 28.28 5.91
CA VAL A 321 -9.69 28.19 6.55
C VAL A 321 -9.86 28.30 8.05
N SER A 322 -9.37 27.30 8.78
CA SER A 322 -9.32 27.29 10.25
C SER A 322 -7.99 26.73 10.74
N ASN A 323 -7.00 27.61 10.89
CA ASN A 323 -5.68 27.27 11.43
C ASN A 323 -5.64 27.30 12.98
N THR A 324 -6.79 27.24 13.66
CA THR A 324 -6.83 27.17 15.12
C THR A 324 -6.34 25.81 15.59
N THR A 325 -5.15 25.76 16.18
CA THR A 325 -4.56 24.57 16.81
C THR A 325 -5.04 24.36 18.24
N THR A 326 -5.99 25.14 18.72
CA THR A 326 -6.61 24.92 20.03
C THR A 326 -7.70 23.85 19.89
N PRO A 327 -7.47 22.60 20.33
CA PRO A 327 -8.58 21.68 20.53
C PRO A 327 -9.63 22.34 21.43
N PRO A 328 -10.92 21.94 21.29
CA PRO A 328 -11.95 22.41 22.21
C PRO A 328 -11.48 22.19 23.67
N PRO A 329 -11.81 23.12 24.60
CA PRO A 329 -11.44 22.95 26.00
C PRO A 329 -11.89 21.58 26.48
N ASP A 330 -11.01 20.84 27.16
CA ASP A 330 -11.39 19.56 27.74
C ASP A 330 -12.31 19.81 28.93
N THR A 331 -13.52 19.27 28.85
CA THR A 331 -14.55 19.40 29.89
C THR A 331 -14.87 18.07 30.56
N THR A 332 -14.15 17.00 30.22
CA THR A 332 -14.45 15.66 30.73
C THR A 332 -13.52 15.37 31.92
N PRO A 333 -14.06 15.10 33.12
CA PRO A 333 -13.22 14.76 34.26
C PRO A 333 -12.60 13.35 34.15
N PRO A 334 -11.41 13.12 34.73
CA PRO A 334 -10.81 11.80 34.83
C PRO A 334 -11.70 10.80 35.57
N THR A 335 -11.49 9.50 35.35
CA THR A 335 -11.94 8.45 36.27
C THR A 335 -10.82 8.09 37.24
N VAL A 336 -11.15 7.72 38.49
CA VAL A 336 -10.16 7.28 39.48
C VAL A 336 -10.74 6.25 40.44
N THR A 337 -9.96 5.20 40.71
CA THR A 337 -10.33 4.12 41.65
C THR A 337 -9.13 3.73 42.50
N LEU A 338 -9.30 3.69 43.82
CA LEU A 338 -8.28 3.15 44.72
C LEU A 338 -8.09 1.65 44.44
N THR A 339 -6.84 1.21 44.27
CA THR A 339 -6.46 -0.19 44.08
C THR A 339 -5.90 -0.84 45.34
N ALA A 340 -5.23 -0.07 46.21
CA ALA A 340 -4.75 -0.55 47.50
C ALA A 340 -4.79 0.58 48.56
N PRO A 341 -4.85 0.24 49.86
CA PRO A 341 -5.09 -1.09 50.42
C PRO A 341 -6.53 -1.57 50.13
N SER A 342 -6.80 -2.87 50.31
CA SER A 342 -8.17 -3.37 50.43
C SER A 342 -8.78 -2.93 51.77
N ALA A 343 -10.11 -2.94 51.88
CA ALA A 343 -10.76 -2.72 53.18
C ALA A 343 -10.28 -3.78 54.19
N GLY A 344 -9.95 -3.36 55.41
CA GLY A 344 -9.41 -4.26 56.43
C GLY A 344 -8.50 -3.56 57.44
N THR A 345 -7.79 -4.36 58.24
CA THR A 345 -6.84 -3.85 59.23
C THR A 345 -5.48 -3.59 58.58
N VAL A 346 -4.89 -2.44 58.85
CA VAL A 346 -3.58 -2.02 58.37
C VAL A 346 -2.66 -1.60 59.52
N SER A 347 -1.35 -1.76 59.35
CA SER A 347 -0.34 -1.39 60.34
C SER A 347 1.01 -1.11 59.66
N GLY A 348 1.92 -0.40 60.35
CA GLY A 348 3.24 -0.06 59.83
C GLY A 348 3.20 0.91 58.64
N THR A 349 3.94 0.61 57.58
CA THR A 349 3.94 1.42 56.34
C THR A 349 3.03 0.75 55.31
N VAL A 350 2.03 1.48 54.84
CA VAL A 350 1.00 1.00 53.91
C VAL A 350 1.12 1.76 52.60
N THR A 351 1.19 1.05 51.48
CA THR A 351 1.08 1.67 50.16
C THR A 351 -0.39 1.93 49.84
N VAL A 352 -0.72 3.18 49.54
CA VAL A 352 -2.02 3.58 48.99
C VAL A 352 -1.83 3.81 47.51
N SER A 353 -2.57 3.11 46.66
CA SER A 353 -2.46 3.21 45.20
C SER A 353 -3.81 3.37 44.53
N ALA A 354 -3.81 3.96 43.34
CA ALA A 354 -5.01 4.14 42.52
C ALA A 354 -4.70 3.97 41.03
N THR A 355 -5.71 3.60 40.26
CA THR A 355 -5.72 3.73 38.81
C THR A 355 -6.57 4.94 38.43
N ALA A 356 -6.09 5.73 37.48
CA ALA A 356 -6.82 6.84 36.92
C ALA A 356 -6.66 6.88 35.40
N SER A 357 -7.71 7.25 34.69
CA SER A 357 -7.71 7.40 33.23
C SER A 357 -8.62 8.54 32.81
N ASP A 358 -8.31 9.13 31.66
CA ASP A 358 -8.98 10.31 31.12
C ASP A 358 -8.94 10.26 29.58
N ASN A 359 -9.82 10.99 28.88
CA ASN A 359 -9.87 11.06 27.42
C ASN A 359 -8.69 11.80 26.79
N VAL A 360 -8.07 12.75 27.49
CA VAL A 360 -6.86 13.47 27.03
C VAL A 360 -5.65 13.05 27.86
N GLY A 361 -5.81 12.94 29.17
CA GLY A 361 -4.75 12.45 30.05
C GLY A 361 -4.89 12.94 31.49
N VAL A 362 -4.48 12.09 32.42
CA VAL A 362 -4.43 12.43 33.85
C VAL A 362 -3.12 13.16 34.13
N THR A 363 -3.21 14.33 34.77
CA THR A 363 -2.06 15.14 35.19
C THR A 363 -1.54 14.75 36.57
N GLY A 364 -2.43 14.30 37.47
CA GLY A 364 -2.00 13.84 38.78
C GLY A 364 -3.12 13.22 39.59
N VAL A 365 -2.70 12.48 40.63
CA VAL A 365 -3.58 11.86 41.62
C VAL A 365 -3.12 12.28 43.02
N GLN A 366 -3.99 12.99 43.74
CA GLN A 366 -3.79 13.35 45.13
C GLN A 366 -4.53 12.35 46.04
N PHE A 367 -3.78 11.58 46.81
CA PHE A 367 -4.34 10.72 47.86
C PHE A 367 -4.71 11.54 49.10
N ARG A 368 -5.77 11.11 49.79
CA ARG A 368 -6.26 11.75 51.02
C ARG A 368 -6.57 10.74 52.12
N LEU A 369 -6.28 11.12 53.35
CA LEU A 369 -6.61 10.43 54.59
C LEU A 369 -7.53 11.32 55.42
N GLN A 370 -8.75 10.86 55.70
CA GLN A 370 -9.78 11.64 56.41
C GLN A 370 -10.00 13.03 55.81
N GLY A 371 -9.94 13.13 54.48
CA GLY A 371 -10.12 14.37 53.73
C GLY A 371 -8.89 15.28 53.62
N ALA A 372 -7.83 15.02 54.39
CA ALA A 372 -6.55 15.74 54.31
C ALA A 372 -5.58 15.06 53.31
N ASN A 373 -4.70 15.82 52.66
CA ASN A 373 -3.73 15.27 51.70
C ASN A 373 -2.75 14.31 52.38
N LEU A 374 -2.58 13.13 51.79
CA LEU A 374 -1.67 12.09 52.21
C LEU A 374 -0.43 12.11 51.31
N GLY A 375 0.50 12.99 51.63
CA GLY A 375 1.67 13.28 50.80
C GLY A 375 1.39 14.27 49.67
N ALA A 376 2.38 14.46 48.80
CA ALA A 376 2.26 15.29 47.60
C ALA A 376 1.35 14.60 46.56
N GLU A 377 0.85 15.38 45.61
CA GLU A 377 0.18 14.84 44.42
C GLU A 377 1.16 13.99 43.61
N ASP A 378 0.74 12.80 43.22
CA ASP A 378 1.53 11.92 42.36
C ASP A 378 1.19 12.19 40.89
N THR A 379 2.18 12.68 40.14
CA THR A 379 2.04 13.03 38.71
C THR A 379 2.53 11.94 37.77
N THR A 380 2.91 10.76 38.29
CA THR A 380 3.50 9.68 37.47
C THR A 380 2.74 8.37 37.68
N ASN A 381 2.12 7.85 36.62
CA ASN A 381 1.52 6.51 36.63
C ASN A 381 2.63 5.44 36.68
N PRO A 382 2.60 4.42 37.57
CA PRO A 382 1.55 4.04 38.52
C PRO A 382 1.42 4.93 39.75
N TYR A 383 0.21 5.43 40.00
CA TYR A 383 -0.06 6.37 41.09
C TYR A 383 -0.05 5.69 42.46
N SER A 384 0.83 6.12 43.35
CA SER A 384 0.90 5.61 44.72
C SER A 384 1.55 6.59 45.71
N THR A 385 1.20 6.44 46.98
CA THR A 385 1.86 7.13 48.10
C THR A 385 2.08 6.15 49.25
N SER A 386 3.10 6.40 50.07
CA SER A 386 3.34 5.65 51.29
C SER A 386 2.66 6.33 52.49
N TRP A 387 1.96 5.54 53.29
CA TRP A 387 1.32 5.99 54.51
C TRP A 387 1.92 5.26 55.71
N ASN A 388 2.57 6.01 56.59
CA ASN A 388 3.02 5.46 57.86
C ASN A 388 1.87 5.50 58.89
N THR A 389 1.23 4.36 59.16
CA THR A 389 0.11 4.29 60.10
C THR A 389 0.53 4.47 61.55
N THR A 390 1.82 4.41 61.87
CA THR A 390 2.34 4.65 63.23
C THR A 390 2.26 6.12 63.63
N THR A 391 2.06 7.04 62.67
CA THR A 391 1.92 8.47 62.93
C THR A 391 0.48 8.88 63.25
N VAL A 392 -0.47 7.95 63.26
CA VAL A 392 -1.88 8.20 63.58
C VAL A 392 -2.37 7.22 64.66
N PRO A 393 -3.30 7.61 65.55
CA PRO A 393 -3.87 6.71 66.55
C PRO A 393 -4.54 5.46 65.94
N ASN A 394 -4.60 4.36 66.68
CA ASN A 394 -5.38 3.19 66.27
C ASN A 394 -6.87 3.56 66.14
N GLY A 395 -7.52 3.10 65.08
CA GLY A 395 -8.91 3.49 64.78
C GLY A 395 -9.26 3.35 63.30
N SER A 396 -10.48 3.75 62.94
CA SER A 396 -10.97 3.70 61.56
C SER A 396 -10.57 4.96 60.77
N TYR A 397 -10.05 4.77 59.56
CA TYR A 397 -9.62 5.83 58.66
C TYR A 397 -10.21 5.64 57.27
N THR A 398 -10.61 6.75 56.65
CA THR A 398 -11.14 6.78 55.29
C THR A 398 -10.10 7.31 54.31
N LEU A 399 -9.85 6.55 53.26
CA LEU A 399 -8.98 6.92 52.14
C LEU A 399 -9.82 7.32 50.91
N THR A 400 -9.38 8.37 50.22
CA THR A 400 -9.88 8.76 48.89
C THR A 400 -8.70 9.14 48.00
N ALA A 401 -8.91 9.12 46.68
CA ALA A 401 -7.97 9.68 45.70
C ALA A 401 -8.70 10.69 44.82
N ILE A 402 -8.06 11.81 44.52
CA ILE A 402 -8.57 12.83 43.59
C ILE A 402 -7.67 12.84 42.37
N ALA A 403 -8.20 12.47 41.21
CA ALA A 403 -7.49 12.62 39.94
C ALA A 403 -7.86 13.93 39.27
N ARG A 404 -6.89 14.59 38.64
CA ARG A 404 -7.12 15.77 37.81
C ARG A 404 -6.44 15.66 36.45
N ASP A 405 -7.01 16.31 35.46
CA ASP A 405 -6.40 16.49 34.14
C ASP A 405 -5.66 17.83 34.04
N ALA A 406 -5.18 18.15 32.84
CA ALA A 406 -4.47 19.40 32.54
C ALA A 406 -5.42 20.60 32.38
N ALA A 407 -6.71 20.35 32.12
CA ALA A 407 -7.74 21.38 32.01
C ALA A 407 -8.32 21.79 33.37
N GLY A 408 -7.99 21.07 34.43
CA GLY A 408 -8.43 21.32 35.80
C GLY A 408 -9.71 20.57 36.19
N ASN A 409 -10.21 19.66 35.35
CA ASN A 409 -11.33 18.81 35.73
C ASN A 409 -10.86 17.78 36.77
N THR A 410 -11.71 17.49 37.75
CA THR A 410 -11.34 16.59 38.87
C THR A 410 -12.42 15.58 39.18
N THR A 411 -12.01 14.37 39.56
CA THR A 411 -12.89 13.34 40.12
C THR A 411 -12.32 12.80 41.42
N THR A 412 -13.19 12.59 42.41
CA THR A 412 -12.84 11.91 43.66
C THR A 412 -13.30 10.45 43.60
N SER A 413 -12.44 9.51 43.95
CA SER A 413 -12.77 8.09 44.02
C SER A 413 -13.84 7.80 45.07
N ALA A 414 -14.47 6.63 44.97
CA ALA A 414 -15.21 6.08 46.11
C ALA A 414 -14.29 5.99 47.34
N SER A 415 -14.86 6.28 48.52
CA SER A 415 -14.14 6.21 49.80
C SER A 415 -13.86 4.78 50.21
N ARG A 416 -12.68 4.51 50.76
CA ARG A 416 -12.32 3.21 51.32
C ARG A 416 -11.96 3.33 52.80
N THR A 417 -12.67 2.60 53.64
CA THR A 417 -12.42 2.56 55.08
C THR A 417 -11.47 1.42 55.45
N VAL A 418 -10.48 1.71 56.29
CA VAL A 418 -9.52 0.76 56.86
C VAL A 418 -9.36 1.00 58.37
N THR A 419 -8.96 -0.02 59.11
CA THR A 419 -8.72 0.07 60.56
C THR A 419 -7.22 0.04 60.84
N VAL A 420 -6.68 1.11 61.41
CA VAL A 420 -5.29 1.13 61.89
C VAL A 420 -5.19 0.41 63.23
N SER A 421 -4.31 -0.58 63.33
CA SER A 421 -3.98 -1.26 64.59
C SER A 421 -2.47 -1.51 64.70
N ASN A 422 -1.77 -0.63 65.42
CA ASN A 422 -0.33 -0.70 65.65
C ASN A 422 0.06 -1.40 66.98
N THR A 423 -0.83 -2.20 67.62
CA THR A 423 -0.51 -2.86 68.89
C THR A 423 0.59 -3.91 68.72
N THR A 424 1.72 -3.70 69.37
CA THR A 424 2.93 -4.53 69.29
C THR A 424 2.89 -5.71 70.26
N THR A 425 2.68 -6.93 69.78
CA THR A 425 3.51 -8.07 70.21
C THR A 425 4.69 -8.13 69.23
N PRO A 426 5.94 -8.27 69.70
CA PRO A 426 7.11 -8.04 68.85
C PRO A 426 7.17 -9.09 67.73
N PRO A 427 7.08 -8.68 66.45
CA PRO A 427 7.37 -9.57 65.33
C PRO A 427 8.89 -9.70 65.19
N PRO A 428 9.39 -10.86 64.74
CA PRO A 428 10.82 -11.08 64.53
C PRO A 428 11.35 -10.13 63.45
N SER A 429 12.60 -9.70 63.62
CA SER A 429 13.38 -8.85 62.73
C SER A 429 13.27 -9.28 61.26
N PRO A 430 13.32 -8.33 60.29
CA PRO A 430 13.22 -8.65 58.86
C PRO A 430 14.27 -9.70 58.46
N PRO A 431 13.94 -10.66 57.59
CA PRO A 431 14.89 -11.67 57.16
C PRO A 431 16.06 -11.00 56.44
N SER A 432 17.25 -11.16 57.00
CA SER A 432 18.50 -10.83 56.33
C SER A 432 18.54 -11.59 55.00
N SER A 433 18.89 -10.92 53.89
CA SER A 433 19.10 -11.55 52.59
C SER A 433 20.36 -12.43 52.52
N THR A 434 21.10 -12.49 53.62
CA THR A 434 22.26 -13.38 53.83
C THR A 434 21.82 -14.63 54.59
N LEU A 435 22.32 -15.81 54.22
CA LEU A 435 22.12 -17.05 54.99
C LEU A 435 22.50 -16.83 56.46
N SER A 436 21.54 -16.98 57.36
CA SER A 436 21.75 -16.92 58.81
C SER A 436 21.44 -18.28 59.43
N ILE A 437 22.39 -18.79 60.22
CA ILE A 437 22.20 -19.97 61.07
C ILE A 437 22.05 -19.48 62.51
N SER A 438 20.90 -19.70 63.13
CA SER A 438 20.58 -19.27 64.49
C SER A 438 20.06 -20.43 65.34
N ASN A 439 19.81 -20.18 66.63
CA ASN A 439 19.23 -21.16 67.56
C ASN A 439 19.97 -22.51 67.58
N LEU A 440 21.30 -22.48 67.43
CA LEU A 440 22.14 -23.68 67.46
C LEU A 440 22.11 -24.30 68.86
N THR A 441 21.56 -25.50 68.97
CA THR A 441 21.44 -26.25 70.22
C THR A 441 21.98 -27.66 70.04
N VAL A 442 22.62 -28.17 71.09
CA VAL A 442 23.23 -29.50 71.13
C VAL A 442 22.78 -30.22 72.40
N ALA A 443 22.26 -31.43 72.28
CA ALA A 443 21.73 -32.20 73.41
C ALA A 443 22.79 -32.52 74.49
N SER A 444 24.07 -32.51 74.14
CA SER A 444 25.19 -32.68 75.09
C SER A 444 25.43 -31.44 75.98
N GLY A 445 24.79 -30.31 75.68
CA GLY A 445 25.03 -29.02 76.34
C GLY A 445 26.31 -28.30 75.89
N LYS A 446 27.08 -28.87 74.95
CA LYS A 446 28.28 -28.22 74.41
C LYS A 446 27.93 -27.12 73.40
N THR A 447 28.75 -26.07 73.38
CA THR A 447 28.56 -24.93 72.48
C THR A 447 29.26 -25.17 71.15
N TYR A 448 28.53 -25.69 70.17
CA TYR A 448 29.04 -25.75 68.79
C TYR A 448 29.09 -24.34 68.21
N VAL A 449 29.98 -24.12 67.24
CA VAL A 449 30.21 -22.80 66.65
C VAL A 449 30.00 -22.86 65.14
N VAL A 450 29.31 -21.86 64.59
CA VAL A 450 29.25 -21.66 63.14
C VAL A 450 30.51 -20.90 62.73
N SER A 451 31.33 -21.50 61.87
CA SER A 451 32.56 -20.85 61.38
C SER A 451 32.22 -19.73 60.40
N THR A 452 32.67 -18.50 60.69
CA THR A 452 32.39 -17.29 59.87
C THR A 452 33.34 -17.12 58.69
N SER A 453 34.48 -17.82 58.68
CA SER A 453 35.50 -17.75 57.64
C SER A 453 35.23 -18.66 56.42
N GLY A 454 34.10 -19.36 56.39
CA GLY A 454 33.75 -20.33 55.36
C GLY A 454 34.60 -21.62 55.42
N LEU A 455 34.08 -22.72 54.86
CA LEU A 455 34.77 -24.00 54.83
C LEU A 455 35.93 -23.98 53.82
N GLN A 456 37.16 -24.14 54.29
CA GLN A 456 38.37 -24.11 53.47
C GLN A 456 39.47 -24.99 54.07
N ALA A 457 40.46 -25.34 53.25
CA ALA A 457 41.65 -26.05 53.72
C ALA A 457 42.39 -25.21 54.78
N GLY A 458 42.91 -25.87 55.82
CA GLY A 458 43.51 -25.25 57.00
C GLY A 458 42.53 -24.86 58.10
N GLY A 459 41.22 -24.82 57.83
CA GLY A 459 40.20 -24.55 58.86
C GLY A 459 40.08 -25.68 59.89
N THR A 460 39.75 -25.36 61.14
CA THR A 460 39.59 -26.35 62.22
C THR A 460 38.27 -27.12 62.10
N VAL A 461 38.34 -28.44 62.24
CA VAL A 461 37.18 -29.34 62.07
C VAL A 461 36.28 -29.33 63.31
N TYR A 462 36.89 -29.37 64.49
CA TYR A 462 36.21 -29.54 65.78
C TYR A 462 36.59 -28.43 66.75
N ILE A 463 35.70 -28.12 67.69
CA ILE A 463 35.96 -27.13 68.76
C ILE A 463 36.88 -27.66 69.87
N ASP A 464 37.02 -28.98 70.00
CA ASP A 464 37.75 -29.66 71.08
C ASP A 464 38.97 -30.46 70.59
N ARG A 465 39.38 -30.28 69.32
CA ARG A 465 40.57 -30.91 68.71
C ARG A 465 41.26 -29.97 67.73
N ASN A 466 42.57 -30.14 67.57
CA ASN A 466 43.38 -29.36 66.63
C ASN A 466 43.48 -29.98 65.23
N TYR A 467 42.43 -30.66 64.77
CA TYR A 467 42.41 -31.21 63.40
C TYR A 467 41.96 -30.15 62.40
N THR A 468 42.55 -30.18 61.22
CA THR A 468 42.25 -29.22 60.14
C THR A 468 41.72 -29.90 58.88
N PHE A 469 40.95 -29.20 58.06
CA PHE A 469 40.61 -29.67 56.71
C PHE A 469 41.86 -29.63 55.83
N SER A 470 42.21 -30.75 55.19
CA SER A 470 43.33 -30.81 54.24
C SER A 470 42.85 -30.62 52.80
N THR A 471 41.70 -31.20 52.45
CA THR A 471 41.08 -31.06 51.12
C THR A 471 39.58 -30.83 51.25
N VAL A 472 39.08 -29.74 50.67
CA VAL A 472 37.66 -29.39 50.63
C VAL A 472 37.15 -29.51 49.19
N PRO A 473 36.12 -30.34 48.91
CA PRO A 473 35.52 -30.42 47.57
C PRO A 473 34.87 -29.10 47.15
N ALA A 474 34.99 -28.77 45.86
CA ALA A 474 34.41 -27.55 45.27
C ALA A 474 32.90 -27.39 45.55
N LEU A 475 32.17 -28.49 45.68
CA LEU A 475 30.73 -28.51 45.97
C LEU A 475 30.36 -27.73 47.24
N ILE A 476 31.25 -27.74 48.26
CA ILE A 476 31.02 -27.17 49.59
C ILE A 476 32.08 -26.16 50.03
N GLN A 477 33.02 -25.83 49.15
CA GLN A 477 34.07 -24.86 49.43
C GLN A 477 33.47 -23.46 49.67
N GLY A 478 33.94 -22.80 50.74
CA GLY A 478 33.47 -21.48 51.17
C GLY A 478 32.12 -21.48 51.90
N ALA A 479 31.41 -22.60 51.96
CA ALA A 479 30.10 -22.67 52.63
C ALA A 479 30.23 -22.52 54.15
N ALA A 480 29.15 -22.10 54.81
CA ALA A 480 29.09 -22.07 56.27
C ALA A 480 29.13 -23.51 56.80
N TYR A 481 29.87 -23.75 57.89
CA TYR A 481 29.89 -25.06 58.54
C TYR A 481 29.87 -24.92 60.06
N ILE A 482 29.31 -25.93 60.71
CA ILE A 482 29.20 -26.04 62.15
C ILE A 482 30.39 -26.87 62.64
N GLN A 483 31.25 -26.23 63.41
CA GLN A 483 32.32 -26.88 64.16
C GLN A 483 31.71 -27.67 65.30
N THR A 484 31.82 -29.00 65.21
CA THR A 484 31.27 -29.93 66.20
C THR A 484 32.30 -30.25 67.29
N ALA A 485 31.89 -30.90 68.38
CA ALA A 485 32.83 -31.42 69.38
C ALA A 485 33.08 -32.91 69.10
N ASN A 486 34.33 -33.31 68.86
CA ASN A 486 34.66 -34.70 68.58
C ASN A 486 34.40 -35.63 69.76
N ASN A 487 34.33 -35.11 70.98
CA ASN A 487 33.92 -35.87 72.15
C ASN A 487 32.43 -36.27 72.15
N ASP A 488 31.59 -35.70 71.28
CA ASP A 488 30.16 -36.07 71.15
C ASP A 488 29.89 -37.21 70.17
N LYS A 489 30.93 -37.77 69.54
CA LYS A 489 30.81 -38.81 68.50
C LYS A 489 29.96 -40.03 68.88
N ALA A 490 29.83 -40.36 70.16
CA ALA A 490 29.07 -41.49 70.66
C ALA A 490 27.58 -41.17 70.94
N ALA A 491 27.13 -39.93 70.75
CA ALA A 491 25.76 -39.53 71.04
C ALA A 491 24.73 -40.26 70.18
N THR A 492 23.58 -40.59 70.77
CA THR A 492 22.50 -41.39 70.13
C THR A 492 21.13 -40.72 70.15
N ASN A 493 21.01 -39.50 70.70
CA ASN A 493 19.73 -38.79 70.79
C ASN A 493 19.11 -38.57 69.39
N ALA A 494 17.80 -38.77 69.26
CA ALA A 494 17.07 -38.58 67.99
C ALA A 494 16.99 -37.11 67.54
N THR A 495 17.22 -36.17 68.45
CA THR A 495 17.38 -34.74 68.15
C THR A 495 18.61 -34.27 68.91
N PHE A 496 19.78 -34.51 68.31
CA PHE A 496 21.06 -34.23 68.94
C PHE A 496 21.56 -32.82 68.62
N LEU A 497 21.54 -32.43 67.35
CA LEU A 497 21.94 -31.11 66.88
C LEU A 497 20.74 -30.44 66.22
N SER A 498 20.38 -29.24 66.65
CA SER A 498 19.30 -28.46 66.04
C SER A 498 19.72 -27.02 65.80
N PHE A 499 19.27 -26.43 64.68
CA PHE A 499 19.53 -25.04 64.33
C PHE A 499 18.43 -24.52 63.39
N THR A 500 18.26 -23.21 63.33
CA THR A 500 17.30 -22.54 62.46
C THR A 500 18.02 -21.87 61.29
N VAL A 501 17.45 -21.98 60.09
CA VAL A 501 17.89 -21.25 58.89
C VAL A 501 16.79 -20.32 58.38
N ASN A 502 17.17 -19.18 57.83
CA ASN A 502 16.23 -18.14 57.34
C ASN A 502 15.79 -18.33 55.89
N GLN A 503 16.36 -19.28 55.15
CA GLN A 503 16.08 -19.55 53.74
C GLN A 503 16.28 -21.04 53.42
N PRO A 504 15.80 -21.55 52.27
CA PRO A 504 16.08 -22.92 51.83
C PRO A 504 17.58 -23.20 51.73
N VAL A 505 17.99 -24.37 52.23
CA VAL A 505 19.40 -24.78 52.28
C VAL A 505 19.59 -26.25 51.94
N SER A 506 20.75 -26.55 51.37
CA SER A 506 21.31 -27.89 51.34
C SER A 506 22.20 -28.09 52.55
N VAL A 507 21.86 -29.08 53.38
CA VAL A 507 22.67 -29.51 54.51
C VAL A 507 23.50 -30.72 54.10
N TYR A 508 24.81 -30.59 54.20
CA TYR A 508 25.76 -31.68 54.03
C TYR A 508 26.22 -32.19 55.38
N VAL A 509 26.11 -33.49 55.59
CA VAL A 509 26.68 -34.21 56.74
C VAL A 509 27.92 -34.95 56.25
N ALA A 510 29.09 -34.58 56.76
CA ALA A 510 30.37 -35.22 56.48
C ALA A 510 30.66 -36.26 57.56
N ARG A 511 30.77 -37.53 57.18
CA ARG A 511 30.87 -38.65 58.14
C ARG A 511 32.10 -39.52 57.94
N ASP A 512 32.74 -39.92 59.04
CA ASP A 512 33.96 -40.72 59.04
C ASP A 512 33.78 -42.05 58.31
N VAL A 513 34.55 -42.24 57.22
CA VAL A 513 34.48 -43.42 56.34
C VAL A 513 34.82 -44.72 57.05
N ARG A 514 35.48 -44.66 58.21
CA ARG A 514 35.85 -45.83 59.02
C ARG A 514 34.68 -46.41 59.81
N THR A 515 33.51 -45.76 59.79
CA THR A 515 32.36 -46.09 60.64
C THR A 515 31.12 -46.41 59.82
N THR A 516 30.24 -47.27 60.34
CA THR A 516 28.98 -47.64 59.70
C THR A 516 27.94 -46.53 59.83
N ASN A 517 27.22 -46.20 58.75
CA ASN A 517 26.21 -45.14 58.71
C ASN A 517 25.05 -45.38 59.69
N PRO A 518 24.63 -44.37 60.49
CA PRO A 518 23.45 -44.50 61.32
C PRO A 518 22.23 -44.49 60.41
N SER A 519 21.16 -45.16 60.81
CA SER A 519 19.97 -45.34 59.98
C SER A 519 19.33 -44.02 59.52
N TRP A 520 19.42 -42.96 60.32
CA TRP A 520 18.87 -41.65 59.97
C TRP A 520 19.58 -41.01 58.76
N LEU A 521 20.85 -41.33 58.54
CA LEU A 521 21.64 -40.77 57.43
C LEU A 521 21.20 -41.35 56.08
N ASN A 522 20.46 -42.47 56.07
CA ASN A 522 19.86 -43.01 54.85
C ASN A 522 18.80 -42.07 54.24
N THR A 523 18.34 -41.06 54.99
CA THR A 523 17.48 -39.99 54.46
C THR A 523 18.24 -38.92 53.69
N PHE A 524 19.57 -38.97 53.68
CA PHE A 524 20.45 -38.10 52.92
C PHE A 524 21.01 -38.86 51.72
N THR A 525 21.25 -38.15 50.62
CA THR A 525 21.86 -38.69 49.40
C THR A 525 23.37 -38.67 49.52
N ASP A 526 24.04 -39.81 49.32
CA ASP A 526 25.51 -39.85 49.20
C ASP A 526 25.95 -39.07 47.95
N THR A 527 26.81 -38.08 48.12
CA THR A 527 27.25 -37.19 47.04
C THR A 527 28.36 -37.76 46.18
N GLY A 528 29.04 -38.84 46.60
CA GLY A 528 30.27 -39.25 45.90
C GLY A 528 31.54 -38.54 46.38
N ALA A 529 31.41 -37.41 47.10
CA ALA A 529 32.54 -36.55 47.45
C ALA A 529 33.07 -36.81 48.86
N ASN A 530 34.37 -36.54 49.05
CA ASN A 530 35.07 -36.73 50.31
C ASN A 530 35.63 -35.40 50.81
N LEU A 531 35.33 -35.04 52.06
CA LEU A 531 35.96 -33.97 52.82
C LEU A 531 37.12 -34.55 53.62
N VAL A 532 38.36 -34.18 53.29
CA VAL A 532 39.56 -34.77 53.91
C VAL A 532 40.04 -33.87 55.04
N THR A 533 40.38 -34.46 56.18
CA THR A 533 40.94 -33.79 57.35
C THR A 533 42.37 -34.26 57.59
N SER A 534 43.08 -33.62 58.52
CA SER A 534 44.42 -34.05 58.96
C SER A 534 44.43 -35.38 59.73
N ASP A 535 43.25 -35.89 60.13
CA ASP A 535 43.10 -37.17 60.85
C ASP A 535 42.50 -38.28 59.97
N THR A 536 41.41 -37.96 59.28
CA THR A 536 40.60 -38.94 58.55
C THR A 536 39.90 -38.33 57.34
N THR A 537 39.27 -39.18 56.54
CA THR A 537 38.39 -38.78 55.44
C THR A 537 36.93 -38.87 55.87
N LEU A 538 36.15 -37.84 55.54
CA LEU A 538 34.71 -37.79 55.79
C LEU A 538 33.94 -37.87 54.46
N ARG A 539 33.01 -38.82 54.34
CA ARG A 539 32.10 -38.95 53.19
C ARG A 539 30.94 -37.96 53.32
N LEU A 540 30.61 -37.27 52.24
CA LEU A 540 29.56 -36.23 52.23
C LEU A 540 28.20 -36.79 51.80
N PHE A 541 27.19 -36.55 52.64
CA PHE A 541 25.79 -36.86 52.37
C PHE A 541 24.99 -35.57 52.39
N VAL A 542 24.08 -35.36 51.44
CA VAL A 542 23.32 -34.10 51.29
C VAL A 542 21.81 -34.34 51.39
N ARG A 543 21.12 -33.37 51.96
CA ARG A 543 19.66 -33.26 51.91
C ARG A 543 19.23 -31.80 51.91
N SER A 544 18.24 -31.47 51.09
CA SER A 544 17.64 -30.13 51.07
C SER A 544 16.59 -29.96 52.17
N PHE A 545 16.54 -28.78 52.75
CA PHE A 545 15.59 -28.39 53.79
C PHE A 545 14.97 -27.03 53.46
N PRO A 546 13.67 -26.84 53.71
CA PRO A 546 13.06 -25.52 53.66
C PRO A 546 13.61 -24.62 54.77
N ALA A 547 13.34 -23.31 54.68
CA ALA A 547 13.59 -22.38 55.77
C ALA A 547 12.89 -22.86 57.07
N GLY A 548 13.54 -22.69 58.22
CA GLY A 548 13.02 -23.15 59.51
C GLY A 548 14.03 -23.97 60.31
N THR A 549 13.53 -24.72 61.30
CA THR A 549 14.36 -25.51 62.22
C THR A 549 14.72 -26.86 61.60
N ILE A 550 16.02 -27.16 61.58
CA ILE A 550 16.60 -28.43 61.13
C ILE A 550 17.13 -29.17 62.35
N SER A 551 16.88 -30.48 62.40
CA SER A 551 17.32 -31.35 63.49
C SER A 551 18.01 -32.59 62.95
N LEU A 552 19.20 -32.89 63.48
CA LEU A 552 20.00 -34.06 63.16
C LEU A 552 20.14 -34.95 64.40
N SER A 553 20.07 -36.26 64.20
CA SER A 553 20.29 -37.25 65.26
C SER A 553 21.78 -37.40 65.61
N GLY A 554 22.06 -38.08 66.72
CA GLY A 554 23.40 -38.38 67.17
C GLY A 554 24.21 -39.24 66.18
N ASN A 555 25.54 -39.15 66.27
CA ASN A 555 26.46 -39.83 65.35
C ASN A 555 26.63 -41.34 65.61
N ALA A 556 26.31 -41.80 66.83
CA ALA A 556 26.35 -43.20 67.27
C ALA A 556 27.66 -43.94 66.95
N SER A 557 28.80 -43.25 67.02
CA SER A 557 30.13 -43.78 66.66
C SER A 557 30.93 -44.19 67.90
N SER A 558 31.38 -45.45 67.93
CA SER A 558 32.18 -46.04 69.03
C SER A 558 33.70 -45.96 68.83
N GLY A 559 34.18 -45.45 67.70
CA GLY A 559 35.63 -45.40 67.40
C GLY A 559 36.09 -44.46 66.28
N GLY A 560 35.19 -43.71 65.64
CA GLY A 560 35.55 -42.72 64.60
C GLY A 560 35.53 -41.29 65.09
N SER A 561 35.21 -40.35 64.20
CA SER A 561 35.06 -38.94 64.52
C SER A 561 33.60 -38.47 64.50
N MET A 562 33.31 -37.35 65.17
CA MET A 562 32.03 -36.67 65.09
C MET A 562 31.79 -36.20 63.65
N TYR A 563 30.54 -36.24 63.17
CA TYR A 563 30.24 -35.69 61.85
C TYR A 563 30.49 -34.17 61.82
N SER A 564 30.80 -33.64 60.64
CA SER A 564 30.80 -32.19 60.38
C SER A 564 29.55 -31.83 59.59
N VAL A 565 28.98 -30.65 59.85
CA VAL A 565 27.75 -30.20 59.19
C VAL A 565 28.06 -28.95 58.40
N VAL A 566 27.81 -28.98 57.09
CA VAL A 566 27.98 -27.83 56.19
C VAL A 566 26.61 -27.40 55.71
N VAL A 567 26.33 -26.11 55.78
CA VAL A 567 25.05 -25.52 55.38
C VAL A 567 25.31 -24.56 54.23
N LYS A 568 24.75 -24.89 53.08
CA LYS A 568 24.89 -24.08 51.87
C LYS A 568 23.53 -23.51 51.51
N SER A 569 23.48 -22.21 51.24
CA SER A 569 22.29 -21.59 50.65
C SER A 569 22.04 -22.23 49.29
N ASP A 570 20.80 -22.62 49.01
CA ASP A 570 20.44 -23.18 47.70
C ASP A 570 20.41 -22.11 46.58
N GLY A 571 20.89 -20.90 46.86
CA GLY A 571 21.02 -19.81 45.89
C GLY A 571 19.68 -19.23 45.42
N GLY A 572 18.56 -19.78 45.86
CA GLY A 572 17.25 -19.17 45.73
C GLY A 572 17.11 -18.06 46.77
N THR A 573 16.94 -16.82 46.31
CA THR A 573 16.09 -15.85 47.01
C THR A 573 14.81 -16.56 47.50
N PRO A 574 14.21 -16.16 48.64
CA PRO A 574 12.85 -16.61 48.96
C PRO A 574 12.02 -16.37 47.71
N GLY A 575 11.49 -17.47 47.14
CA GLY A 575 11.07 -17.52 45.74
C GLY A 575 10.36 -16.24 45.37
N ASP A 576 10.94 -15.50 44.43
CA ASP A 576 10.12 -14.56 43.70
C ASP A 576 8.95 -15.39 43.17
N THR A 577 7.75 -15.09 43.62
CA THR A 577 6.51 -15.73 43.13
C THR A 577 5.79 -14.80 42.16
N THR A 578 6.32 -13.59 41.97
CA THR A 578 5.76 -12.61 41.05
C THR A 578 6.26 -12.98 39.67
N ALA A 579 5.36 -13.40 38.80
CA ALA A 579 5.74 -13.67 37.43
C ALA A 579 6.02 -12.36 36.68
N PRO A 580 6.99 -12.33 35.75
CA PRO A 580 7.31 -11.13 34.99
C PRO A 580 6.10 -10.66 34.19
N THR A 581 6.01 -9.37 33.89
CA THR A 581 5.04 -8.87 32.90
C THR A 581 5.66 -8.92 31.50
N VAL A 582 4.86 -9.22 30.48
CA VAL A 582 5.33 -9.20 29.09
C VAL A 582 4.22 -8.80 28.12
N THR A 583 4.54 -7.85 27.23
CA THR A 583 3.63 -7.38 26.18
C THR A 583 4.38 -7.30 24.87
N LEU A 584 3.86 -7.95 23.82
CA LEU A 584 4.36 -7.79 22.46
C LEU A 584 4.25 -6.31 22.06
N THR A 585 5.29 -5.75 21.46
CA THR A 585 5.29 -4.36 20.95
C THR A 585 5.27 -4.31 19.43
N ALA A 586 5.76 -5.34 18.75
CA ALA A 586 5.66 -5.48 17.29
C ALA A 586 5.66 -6.97 16.87
N PRO A 587 5.14 -7.32 15.69
CA PRO A 587 4.35 -6.48 14.76
C PRO A 587 2.95 -6.17 15.32
N ASN A 588 2.27 -5.14 14.82
CA ASN A 588 0.84 -4.91 15.12
C ASN A 588 -0.04 -5.93 14.37
N ALA A 589 -1.29 -6.10 14.80
CA ALA A 589 -2.25 -6.94 14.06
C ALA A 589 -2.39 -6.43 12.61
N GLY A 590 -2.19 -7.31 11.63
CA GLY A 590 -2.15 -6.92 10.22
C GLY A 590 -1.41 -7.94 9.34
N THR A 591 -1.18 -7.56 8.08
CA THR A 591 -0.44 -8.39 7.13
C THR A 591 1.07 -8.15 7.26
N VAL A 592 1.85 -9.21 7.28
CA VAL A 592 3.32 -9.19 7.38
C VAL A 592 3.95 -9.99 6.24
N SER A 593 5.13 -9.58 5.79
CA SER A 593 5.87 -10.22 4.69
C SER A 593 7.38 -9.96 4.80
N GLY A 594 8.20 -10.80 4.17
CA GLY A 594 9.66 -10.69 4.23
C GLY A 594 10.24 -11.00 5.61
N THR A 595 11.21 -10.20 6.06
CA THR A 595 11.76 -10.32 7.42
C THR A 595 11.07 -9.34 8.35
N VAL A 596 10.46 -9.87 9.42
CA VAL A 596 9.63 -9.13 10.38
C VAL A 596 10.30 -9.17 11.74
N THR A 597 10.48 -8.01 12.36
CA THR A 597 10.91 -7.94 13.76
C THR A 597 9.73 -8.22 14.67
N VAL A 598 9.88 -9.22 15.53
CA VAL A 598 8.96 -9.49 16.64
C VAL A 598 9.63 -8.98 17.91
N SER A 599 9.00 -8.04 18.61
CA SER A 599 9.58 -7.42 19.81
C SER A 599 8.59 -7.40 20.96
N ALA A 600 9.09 -7.30 22.18
CA ALA A 600 8.28 -7.20 23.38
C ALA A 600 8.95 -6.29 24.43
N THR A 601 8.13 -5.72 25.29
CA THR A 601 8.58 -5.13 26.56
C THR A 601 8.25 -6.10 27.68
N ALA A 602 9.23 -6.37 28.53
CA ALA A 602 9.05 -7.18 29.72
C ALA A 602 9.65 -6.48 30.94
N SER A 603 9.00 -6.60 32.09
CA SER A 603 9.47 -6.01 33.34
C SER A 603 9.08 -6.88 34.53
N ASP A 604 9.92 -6.84 35.55
CA ASP A 604 9.79 -7.70 36.72
C ASP A 604 10.45 -7.04 37.94
N ASN A 605 10.04 -7.40 39.15
CA ASN A 605 10.57 -6.88 40.42
C ASN A 605 12.01 -7.32 40.72
N VAL A 606 12.45 -8.46 40.20
CA VAL A 606 13.85 -8.94 40.31
C VAL A 606 14.59 -8.94 38.97
N GLY A 607 13.90 -8.56 37.90
CA GLY A 607 14.46 -8.38 36.57
C GLY A 607 14.19 -9.59 35.66
N VAL A 608 13.99 -9.30 34.37
CA VAL A 608 13.70 -10.31 33.36
C VAL A 608 15.01 -10.91 32.85
N THR A 609 15.15 -12.22 32.97
CA THR A 609 16.33 -12.98 32.54
C THR A 609 16.29 -13.35 31.06
N GLY A 610 15.08 -13.44 30.47
CA GLY A 610 14.94 -13.64 29.03
C GLY A 610 13.51 -13.56 28.53
N VAL A 611 13.36 -13.34 27.23
CA VAL A 611 12.08 -13.37 26.50
C VAL A 611 12.18 -14.33 25.33
N GLN A 612 11.38 -15.39 25.36
CA GLN A 612 11.24 -16.34 24.26
C GLN A 612 10.01 -16.01 23.43
N PHE A 613 10.22 -15.65 22.16
CA PHE A 613 9.14 -15.46 21.20
C PHE A 613 8.66 -16.80 20.63
N ARG A 614 7.36 -16.90 20.33
CA ARG A 614 6.73 -18.09 19.74
C ARG A 614 5.83 -17.76 18.55
N LEU A 615 5.85 -18.64 17.56
CA LEU A 615 4.98 -18.63 16.38
C LEU A 615 4.16 -19.92 16.37
N GLN A 616 2.82 -19.79 16.40
CA GLN A 616 1.90 -20.94 16.48
C GLN A 616 2.25 -21.91 17.62
N GLY A 617 2.75 -21.38 18.75
CA GLY A 617 3.16 -22.16 19.92
C GLY A 617 4.58 -22.74 19.88
N ALA A 618 5.27 -22.71 18.75
CA ALA A 618 6.66 -23.14 18.60
C ALA A 618 7.65 -21.98 18.82
N ASN A 619 8.88 -22.26 19.29
CA ASN A 619 9.89 -21.22 19.52
C ASN A 619 10.31 -20.54 18.21
N LEU A 620 10.29 -19.21 18.20
CA LEU A 620 10.72 -18.36 17.09
C LEU A 620 12.10 -17.79 17.41
N GLY A 621 13.14 -18.52 16.99
CA GLY A 621 14.53 -18.19 17.31
C GLY A 621 14.93 -18.60 18.73
N ALA A 622 16.20 -18.32 19.06
CA ALA A 622 16.69 -18.46 20.44
C ALA A 622 16.02 -17.40 21.33
N GLU A 623 15.99 -17.67 22.62
CA GLU A 623 15.53 -16.71 23.60
C GLU A 623 16.44 -15.49 23.65
N ASP A 624 15.83 -14.31 23.73
CA ASP A 624 16.56 -13.05 23.85
C ASP A 624 16.77 -12.69 25.32
N THR A 625 18.02 -12.57 25.73
CA THR A 625 18.43 -12.25 27.11
C THR A 625 18.80 -10.78 27.28
N THR A 626 18.69 -9.94 26.23
CA THR A 626 19.14 -8.54 26.25
C THR A 626 17.99 -7.58 25.92
N ASN A 627 17.67 -6.64 26.82
CA ASN A 627 16.69 -5.58 26.56
C ASN A 627 17.32 -4.50 25.65
N PRO A 628 16.69 -4.05 24.53
CA PRO A 628 15.33 -4.34 24.05
C PRO A 628 15.14 -5.74 23.44
N TYR A 629 14.15 -6.47 23.95
CA TYR A 629 13.87 -7.85 23.54
C TYR A 629 13.25 -7.92 22.14
N SER A 630 13.91 -8.62 21.23
CA SER A 630 13.43 -8.83 19.87
C SER A 630 14.01 -10.07 19.19
N THR A 631 13.30 -10.57 18.19
CA THR A 631 13.79 -11.61 17.27
C THR A 631 13.38 -11.28 15.85
N SER A 632 14.12 -11.79 14.87
CA SER A 632 13.79 -11.68 13.46
C SER A 632 13.04 -12.91 12.97
N TRP A 633 11.88 -12.71 12.36
CA TRP A 633 11.10 -13.76 11.71
C TRP A 633 11.13 -13.58 10.19
N ASN A 634 11.71 -14.54 9.48
CA ASN A 634 11.60 -14.56 8.02
C ASN A 634 10.30 -15.25 7.59
N THR A 635 9.26 -14.47 7.27
CA THR A 635 7.95 -14.98 6.89
C THR A 635 7.99 -15.73 5.56
N THR A 636 8.98 -15.51 4.68
CA THR A 636 9.09 -16.24 3.39
C THR A 636 9.33 -17.74 3.58
N THR A 637 9.65 -18.17 4.79
CA THR A 637 9.87 -19.58 5.14
C THR A 637 8.60 -20.31 5.55
N VAL A 638 7.47 -19.60 5.67
CA VAL A 638 6.18 -20.18 6.05
C VAL A 638 5.11 -19.88 4.99
N PRO A 639 4.11 -20.77 4.79
CA PRO A 639 3.02 -20.52 3.85
C PRO A 639 2.21 -19.26 4.17
N ASN A 640 1.62 -18.63 3.14
CA ASN A 640 0.70 -17.52 3.34
C ASN A 640 -0.52 -17.96 4.17
N GLY A 641 -0.96 -17.12 5.10
CA GLY A 641 -2.04 -17.48 6.02
C GLY A 641 -1.95 -16.78 7.36
N SER A 642 -2.85 -17.12 8.28
CA SER A 642 -2.91 -16.51 9.62
C SER A 642 -1.95 -17.19 10.60
N TYR A 643 -1.18 -16.39 11.34
CA TYR A 643 -0.20 -16.83 12.33
C TYR A 643 -0.40 -16.12 13.66
N THR A 644 -0.29 -16.88 14.74
CA THR A 644 -0.41 -16.37 16.11
C THR A 644 0.98 -16.24 16.74
N LEU A 645 1.29 -15.05 17.26
CA LEU A 645 2.51 -14.74 17.99
C LEU A 645 2.23 -14.62 19.50
N THR A 646 3.14 -15.11 20.31
CA THR A 646 3.20 -14.88 21.76
C THR A 646 4.65 -14.65 22.19
N ALA A 647 4.85 -14.00 23.34
CA ALA A 647 6.15 -13.88 24.00
C ALA A 647 6.05 -14.44 25.42
N ILE A 648 7.06 -15.19 25.85
CA ILE A 648 7.18 -15.72 27.21
C ILE A 648 8.36 -15.05 27.87
N ALA A 649 8.13 -14.21 28.88
CA ALA A 649 9.20 -13.67 29.71
C ALA A 649 9.44 -14.61 30.89
N ARG A 650 10.71 -14.72 31.31
CA ARG A 650 11.09 -15.39 32.55
C ARG A 650 12.08 -14.57 33.37
N ASP A 651 11.96 -14.67 34.68
CA ASP A 651 12.91 -14.10 35.63
C ASP A 651 14.00 -15.13 36.01
N ALA A 652 14.88 -14.75 36.95
CA ALA A 652 15.96 -15.60 37.44
C ALA A 652 15.47 -16.70 38.41
N ALA A 653 14.26 -16.56 38.96
CA ALA A 653 13.62 -17.54 39.84
C ALA A 653 12.85 -18.61 39.05
N GLY A 654 12.67 -18.42 37.74
CA GLY A 654 12.00 -19.35 36.83
C GLY A 654 10.50 -19.12 36.70
N ASN A 655 9.93 -18.04 37.24
CA ASN A 655 8.54 -17.72 36.95
C ASN A 655 8.42 -17.27 35.50
N THR A 656 7.26 -17.54 34.90
CA THR A 656 7.01 -17.20 33.51
C THR A 656 5.64 -16.58 33.34
N THR A 657 5.55 -15.62 32.42
CA THR A 657 4.28 -15.11 31.92
C THR A 657 4.29 -15.16 30.42
N THR A 658 3.15 -15.55 29.85
CA THR A 658 2.92 -15.48 28.40
C THR A 658 2.10 -14.25 28.09
N SER A 659 2.51 -13.47 27.08
CA SER A 659 1.76 -12.31 26.60
C SER A 659 0.40 -12.72 26.05
N ALA A 660 -0.53 -11.75 25.93
CA ALA A 660 -1.69 -11.94 25.07
C ALA A 660 -1.25 -12.36 23.65
N SER A 661 -2.02 -13.25 23.04
CA SER A 661 -1.76 -13.70 21.67
C SER A 661 -2.04 -12.60 20.66
N ARG A 662 -1.26 -12.56 19.59
CA ARG A 662 -1.43 -11.62 18.50
C ARG A 662 -1.48 -12.32 17.16
N THR A 663 -2.56 -12.12 16.43
CA THR A 663 -2.74 -12.71 15.10
C THR A 663 -2.27 -11.76 14.02
N VAL A 664 -1.47 -12.27 13.09
CA VAL A 664 -0.99 -11.58 11.88
C VAL A 664 -1.17 -12.48 10.66
N THR A 665 -1.35 -11.88 9.48
CA THR A 665 -1.50 -12.62 8.22
C THR A 665 -0.20 -12.56 7.42
N VAL A 666 0.43 -13.69 7.15
CA VAL A 666 1.61 -13.77 6.27
C VAL A 666 1.19 -13.74 4.80
N SER A 667 1.82 -12.88 4.01
CA SER A 667 1.65 -12.83 2.54
C SER A 667 2.97 -12.53 1.82
N ASN A 668 3.67 -13.56 1.31
CA ASN A 668 4.99 -13.45 0.69
C ASN A 668 4.99 -13.40 -0.85
N THR A 669 3.84 -13.17 -1.50
CA THR A 669 3.80 -13.05 -2.97
C THR A 669 4.41 -11.73 -3.43
N THR A 670 5.42 -11.78 -4.29
CA THR A 670 6.01 -10.60 -4.91
C THR A 670 5.12 -10.06 -6.04
N THR A 671 4.53 -8.90 -5.83
CA THR A 671 4.06 -7.99 -6.89
C THR A 671 4.87 -6.69 -6.86
N PRO A 672 5.05 -5.98 -8.00
CA PRO A 672 5.82 -4.72 -8.10
C PRO A 672 5.27 -3.59 -7.20
N PRO A 673 5.96 -2.44 -7.04
CA PRO A 673 5.99 -1.62 -5.82
C PRO A 673 4.63 -1.05 -5.39
N PRO A 674 4.43 -0.73 -4.09
CA PRO A 674 3.10 -0.47 -3.54
C PRO A 674 2.57 0.93 -3.91
N PRO A 675 1.29 1.04 -4.33
CA PRO A 675 0.53 2.29 -4.33
C PRO A 675 0.10 2.69 -2.89
N PRO A 676 -0.48 3.89 -2.69
CA PRO A 676 -0.97 4.39 -1.39
C PRO A 676 -2.07 3.49 -0.79
N PRO A 677 -2.45 3.65 0.50
CA PRO A 677 -3.26 2.69 1.24
C PRO A 677 -4.60 2.42 0.52
N THR A 678 -4.79 1.19 0.02
CA THR A 678 -6.02 0.81 -0.68
C THR A 678 -7.11 0.53 0.33
N SER A 679 -8.13 1.38 0.32
CA SER A 679 -9.48 1.05 0.76
C SER A 679 -9.88 -0.33 0.21
N THR A 680 -10.49 -1.20 1.01
CA THR A 680 -11.13 -2.40 0.45
C THR A 680 -12.23 -1.97 -0.51
N LEU A 681 -12.29 -2.49 -1.74
CA LEU A 681 -13.32 -2.12 -2.72
C LEU A 681 -14.71 -2.39 -2.13
N ASN A 682 -15.44 -1.32 -1.84
CA ASN A 682 -16.79 -1.37 -1.32
C ASN A 682 -17.77 -1.00 -2.45
N ILE A 683 -18.67 -1.92 -2.79
CA ILE A 683 -19.77 -1.68 -3.73
C ILE A 683 -21.04 -1.47 -2.90
N SER A 684 -21.56 -0.25 -2.93
CA SER A 684 -22.69 0.19 -2.11
C SER A 684 -23.73 0.93 -2.96
N ASN A 685 -24.87 1.29 -2.39
CA ASN A 685 -25.94 2.04 -3.07
C ASN A 685 -26.37 1.42 -4.41
N LEU A 686 -26.42 0.08 -4.47
CA LEU A 686 -26.86 -0.65 -5.64
C LEU A 686 -28.36 -0.40 -5.87
N ASN A 687 -28.68 0.27 -6.98
CA ASN A 687 -30.05 0.66 -7.32
C ASN A 687 -30.36 0.36 -8.79
N VAL A 688 -31.53 -0.22 -9.03
CA VAL A 688 -31.98 -0.65 -10.35
C VAL A 688 -33.34 -0.03 -10.64
N SER A 689 -33.50 0.61 -11.80
CA SER A 689 -34.74 1.32 -12.15
C SER A 689 -35.99 0.42 -12.23
N SER A 690 -35.81 -0.89 -12.42
CA SER A 690 -36.89 -1.88 -12.41
C SER A 690 -37.42 -2.18 -10.99
N GLY A 691 -36.70 -1.75 -9.95
CA GLY A 691 -36.99 -2.08 -8.56
C GLY A 691 -36.57 -3.50 -8.14
N LYS A 692 -35.99 -4.30 -9.04
CA LYS A 692 -35.51 -5.64 -8.70
C LYS A 692 -34.22 -5.58 -7.86
N ALA A 693 -34.13 -6.43 -6.85
CA ALA A 693 -33.01 -6.45 -5.90
C ALA A 693 -31.79 -7.20 -6.46
N TYR A 694 -30.98 -6.53 -7.26
CA TYR A 694 -29.69 -7.08 -7.68
C TYR A 694 -28.79 -7.24 -6.46
N VAL A 695 -27.85 -8.19 -6.51
CA VAL A 695 -26.98 -8.49 -5.37
C VAL A 695 -25.53 -8.62 -5.78
N VAL A 696 -24.62 -8.25 -4.89
CA VAL A 696 -23.19 -8.55 -4.98
C VAL A 696 -22.92 -9.75 -4.10
N PRO A 697 -22.57 -10.93 -4.66
CA PRO A 697 -22.27 -12.10 -3.84
C PRO A 697 -21.00 -11.89 -3.01
N THR A 698 -20.93 -12.57 -1.86
CA THR A 698 -19.75 -12.56 -0.98
C THR A 698 -18.56 -13.31 -1.59
N SER A 699 -18.81 -14.19 -2.55
CA SER A 699 -17.80 -14.83 -3.38
C SER A 699 -17.70 -14.14 -4.74
N GLY A 700 -16.48 -13.95 -5.23
CA GLY A 700 -16.26 -13.44 -6.57
C GLY A 700 -16.74 -14.40 -7.66
N ILE A 701 -16.68 -13.96 -8.92
CA ILE A 701 -17.06 -14.76 -10.07
C ILE A 701 -16.17 -16.01 -10.17
N GLN A 702 -16.80 -17.18 -10.20
CA GLN A 702 -16.15 -18.49 -10.21
C GLN A 702 -17.01 -19.53 -10.93
N GLY A 703 -16.38 -20.59 -11.45
CA GLY A 703 -17.06 -21.66 -12.18
C GLY A 703 -18.17 -22.29 -11.33
N GLY A 704 -19.33 -22.54 -11.94
CA GLY A 704 -20.52 -23.04 -11.24
C GLY A 704 -21.33 -21.99 -10.47
N GLY A 705 -20.81 -20.76 -10.30
CA GLY A 705 -21.56 -19.65 -9.72
C GLY A 705 -22.72 -19.21 -10.62
N THR A 706 -23.83 -18.72 -10.05
CA THR A 706 -25.01 -18.29 -10.79
C THR A 706 -24.90 -16.85 -11.28
N ILE A 707 -25.22 -16.61 -12.56
CA ILE A 707 -25.13 -15.28 -13.18
C ILE A 707 -26.31 -14.37 -12.78
N TYR A 708 -27.51 -14.94 -12.65
CA TYR A 708 -28.74 -14.18 -12.40
C TYR A 708 -29.34 -14.48 -11.04
N ILE A 709 -30.18 -13.58 -10.53
CA ILE A 709 -30.95 -13.79 -9.29
C ILE A 709 -32.23 -14.60 -9.52
N ASP A 710 -32.75 -14.60 -10.74
CA ASP A 710 -34.05 -15.17 -11.13
C ASP A 710 -33.94 -16.35 -12.11
N ARG A 711 -32.71 -16.82 -12.38
CA ARG A 711 -32.43 -18.02 -13.20
C ARG A 711 -31.33 -18.87 -12.57
N THR A 712 -31.29 -20.13 -12.97
CA THR A 712 -30.33 -21.13 -12.47
C THR A 712 -29.08 -21.27 -13.35
N TYR A 713 -28.89 -20.41 -14.35
CA TYR A 713 -27.74 -20.47 -15.23
C TYR A 713 -26.44 -20.17 -14.50
N THR A 714 -25.37 -20.90 -14.85
CA THR A 714 -24.08 -20.83 -14.16
C THR A 714 -22.93 -20.44 -15.09
N PHE A 715 -21.85 -19.91 -14.54
CA PHE A 715 -20.62 -19.66 -15.29
C PHE A 715 -19.89 -20.98 -15.58
N THR A 716 -19.57 -21.23 -16.85
CA THR A 716 -18.89 -22.45 -17.30
C THR A 716 -17.45 -22.18 -17.71
N THR A 717 -17.18 -21.04 -18.36
CA THR A 717 -15.82 -20.59 -18.71
C THR A 717 -15.67 -19.12 -18.37
N ILE A 718 -14.67 -18.79 -17.52
CA ILE A 718 -14.40 -17.43 -17.06
C ILE A 718 -13.00 -17.01 -17.55
N PRO A 719 -12.88 -15.92 -18.32
CA PRO A 719 -11.59 -15.38 -18.72
C PRO A 719 -10.74 -14.97 -17.50
N THR A 720 -9.44 -15.22 -17.58
CA THR A 720 -8.47 -14.91 -16.51
C THR A 720 -8.52 -13.43 -16.08
N LEU A 721 -8.84 -12.53 -17.01
CA LEU A 721 -8.95 -11.10 -16.76
C LEU A 721 -10.04 -10.72 -15.73
N ILE A 722 -11.05 -11.56 -15.49
CA ILE A 722 -12.12 -11.31 -14.50
C ILE A 722 -12.23 -12.37 -13.40
N GLN A 723 -11.43 -13.43 -13.42
CA GLN A 723 -11.56 -14.54 -12.46
C GLN A 723 -11.45 -14.08 -10.99
N GLY A 724 -12.41 -14.50 -10.16
CA GLY A 724 -12.45 -14.19 -8.72
C GLY A 724 -12.89 -12.75 -8.37
N ALA A 725 -13.19 -11.90 -9.35
CA ALA A 725 -13.60 -10.52 -9.10
C ALA A 725 -15.04 -10.42 -8.55
N PRO A 726 -15.36 -9.41 -7.72
CA PRO A 726 -16.74 -9.07 -7.38
C PRO A 726 -17.59 -8.85 -8.64
N TYR A 727 -18.82 -9.35 -8.63
CA TYR A 727 -19.76 -9.16 -9.72
C TYR A 727 -21.16 -8.90 -9.19
N ILE A 728 -21.99 -8.25 -9.99
CA ILE A 728 -23.40 -8.02 -9.70
C ILE A 728 -24.20 -9.13 -10.38
N ARG A 729 -24.93 -9.91 -9.58
CA ARG A 729 -25.96 -10.82 -10.09
C ARG A 729 -27.16 -10.00 -10.49
N THR A 730 -27.43 -9.98 -11.79
CA THR A 730 -28.52 -9.22 -12.40
C THR A 730 -29.81 -10.06 -12.45
N ALA A 731 -30.95 -9.45 -12.76
CA ALA A 731 -32.18 -10.18 -13.01
C ALA A 731 -32.35 -10.35 -14.52
N ASN A 732 -32.46 -11.60 -15.00
CA ASN A 732 -32.63 -11.86 -16.42
C ASN A 732 -33.99 -11.40 -16.95
N ASP A 733 -34.98 -11.17 -16.08
CA ASP A 733 -36.26 -10.58 -16.47
C ASP A 733 -36.14 -9.10 -16.91
N ASP A 734 -35.05 -8.41 -16.56
CA ASP A 734 -34.77 -7.04 -17.02
C ASP A 734 -34.09 -6.99 -18.40
N LYS A 735 -33.95 -8.12 -19.09
CA LYS A 735 -33.26 -8.25 -20.39
C LYS A 735 -33.74 -7.31 -21.51
N THR A 736 -34.94 -6.72 -21.38
CA THR A 736 -35.52 -5.77 -22.34
C THR A 736 -35.43 -4.30 -21.89
N ALA A 737 -34.71 -4.01 -20.80
CA ALA A 737 -34.59 -2.66 -20.28
C ALA A 737 -33.92 -1.70 -21.27
N THR A 738 -34.48 -0.50 -21.43
CA THR A 738 -34.02 0.55 -22.37
C THR A 738 -33.59 1.85 -21.68
N ASN A 739 -33.83 1.99 -20.37
CA ASN A 739 -33.58 3.22 -19.62
C ASN A 739 -32.10 3.62 -19.67
N SER A 740 -31.80 4.90 -19.91
CA SER A 740 -30.42 5.39 -19.94
C SER A 740 -29.71 5.33 -18.59
N ASN A 741 -30.47 5.37 -17.49
CA ASN A 741 -30.01 5.24 -16.10
C ASN A 741 -30.63 4.00 -15.46
N PHE A 742 -30.26 2.81 -15.93
CA PHE A 742 -30.92 1.58 -15.54
C PHE A 742 -30.35 0.97 -14.25
N LEU A 743 -29.02 0.84 -14.15
CA LEU A 743 -28.32 0.26 -13.02
C LEU A 743 -27.32 1.27 -12.47
N SER A 744 -27.35 1.53 -11.16
CA SER A 744 -26.38 2.41 -10.50
C SER A 744 -25.81 1.77 -9.23
N PHE A 745 -24.55 2.05 -8.92
CA PHE A 745 -23.87 1.62 -7.70
C PHE A 745 -22.72 2.56 -7.38
N THR A 746 -22.27 2.58 -6.13
CA THR A 746 -21.18 3.44 -5.64
C THR A 746 -19.96 2.60 -5.30
N VAL A 747 -18.80 3.03 -5.78
CA VAL A 747 -17.48 2.46 -5.44
C VAL A 747 -16.64 3.47 -4.66
N ASN A 748 -15.85 3.01 -3.70
CA ASN A 748 -15.04 3.88 -2.85
C ASN A 748 -13.64 4.20 -3.41
N GLN A 749 -13.30 3.64 -4.57
CA GLN A 749 -12.02 3.86 -5.26
C GLN A 749 -12.21 3.75 -6.78
N PRO A 750 -11.25 4.22 -7.60
CA PRO A 750 -11.29 3.97 -9.03
C PRO A 750 -11.38 2.47 -9.33
N VAL A 751 -12.11 2.11 -10.38
CA VAL A 751 -12.33 0.72 -10.77
C VAL A 751 -12.37 0.55 -12.29
N SER A 752 -12.02 -0.63 -12.76
CA SER A 752 -12.42 -1.15 -14.06
C SER A 752 -13.75 -1.89 -13.95
N VAL A 753 -14.76 -1.42 -14.69
CA VAL A 753 -16.06 -2.10 -14.81
C VAL A 753 -16.07 -2.88 -16.12
N TYR A 754 -16.26 -4.18 -15.99
CA TYR A 754 -16.46 -5.10 -17.10
C TYR A 754 -17.96 -5.39 -17.24
N VAL A 755 -18.49 -5.22 -18.44
CA VAL A 755 -19.85 -5.57 -18.80
C VAL A 755 -19.79 -6.78 -19.74
N ALA A 756 -20.29 -7.91 -19.28
CA ALA A 756 -20.49 -9.10 -20.12
C ALA A 756 -21.86 -8.98 -20.79
N HIS A 757 -21.89 -8.70 -22.09
CA HIS A 757 -23.11 -8.38 -22.83
C HIS A 757 -23.42 -9.41 -23.92
N GLY A 758 -24.68 -9.83 -24.01
CA GLY A 758 -25.10 -10.86 -24.96
C GLY A 758 -24.90 -10.48 -26.42
N ASP A 759 -24.36 -11.40 -27.22
CA ASP A 759 -24.03 -11.16 -28.64
C ASP A 759 -25.23 -11.25 -29.57
N ARG A 760 -26.32 -11.87 -29.10
CA ARG A 760 -27.61 -11.86 -29.79
C ARG A 760 -28.28 -10.49 -29.82
N ILE A 761 -27.86 -9.56 -28.93
CA ILE A 761 -28.41 -8.20 -28.87
C ILE A 761 -27.69 -7.33 -29.89
N THR A 762 -28.36 -7.08 -31.02
CA THR A 762 -27.86 -6.21 -32.09
C THR A 762 -28.94 -5.18 -32.48
N PRO A 763 -28.60 -3.89 -32.63
CA PRO A 763 -27.32 -3.28 -32.23
C PRO A 763 -27.12 -3.35 -30.70
N LYS A 764 -25.87 -3.31 -30.26
CA LYS A 764 -25.53 -3.14 -28.84
C LYS A 764 -26.05 -1.76 -28.38
N PRO A 765 -26.43 -1.59 -27.10
CA PRO A 765 -26.94 -0.31 -26.61
C PRO A 765 -25.85 0.78 -26.71
N THR A 766 -26.25 2.00 -27.08
CA THR A 766 -25.31 3.08 -27.45
C THR A 766 -24.35 3.48 -26.33
N TRP A 767 -24.75 3.34 -25.07
CA TRP A 767 -23.88 3.61 -23.92
C TRP A 767 -22.67 2.66 -23.86
N LEU A 768 -22.82 1.43 -24.38
CA LEU A 768 -21.76 0.43 -24.43
C LEU A 768 -20.67 0.79 -25.45
N ASN A 769 -20.95 1.66 -26.43
CA ASN A 769 -19.94 2.16 -27.36
C ASN A 769 -18.83 2.97 -26.65
N THR A 770 -19.08 3.40 -25.41
CA THR A 770 -18.07 4.07 -24.58
C THR A 770 -17.17 3.08 -23.82
N PHE A 771 -17.43 1.78 -23.93
CA PHE A 771 -16.61 0.70 -23.39
C PHE A 771 -15.76 0.11 -24.51
N THR A 772 -14.58 -0.37 -24.17
CA THR A 772 -13.68 -1.06 -25.11
C THR A 772 -13.99 -2.55 -25.11
N ASP A 773 -14.21 -3.16 -26.28
CA ASP A 773 -14.33 -4.61 -26.41
C ASP A 773 -12.97 -5.27 -26.08
N THR A 774 -12.98 -6.22 -25.14
CA THR A 774 -11.75 -6.90 -24.71
C THR A 774 -11.38 -8.07 -25.64
N GLY A 775 -12.25 -8.46 -26.56
CA GLY A 775 -12.10 -9.66 -27.40
C GLY A 775 -12.23 -10.98 -26.64
N ALA A 776 -12.68 -10.93 -25.38
CA ALA A 776 -12.81 -12.09 -24.51
C ALA A 776 -14.29 -12.40 -24.23
N ASN A 777 -14.60 -13.65 -23.95
CA ASN A 777 -15.96 -14.12 -23.77
C ASN A 777 -16.18 -14.74 -22.39
N LEU A 778 -17.24 -14.31 -21.70
CA LEU A 778 -17.78 -14.99 -20.53
C LEU A 778 -18.81 -16.02 -21.01
N VAL A 779 -18.57 -17.30 -20.72
CA VAL A 779 -19.46 -18.38 -21.14
C VAL A 779 -20.28 -18.85 -19.94
N THR A 780 -21.58 -18.93 -20.14
CA THR A 780 -22.54 -19.47 -19.16
C THR A 780 -23.12 -20.79 -19.66
N SER A 781 -23.89 -21.48 -18.81
CA SER A 781 -24.65 -22.67 -19.20
C SER A 781 -25.79 -22.39 -20.19
N ASP A 782 -26.07 -21.11 -20.50
CA ASP A 782 -27.15 -20.65 -21.38
C ASP A 782 -26.61 -20.02 -22.66
N THR A 783 -25.72 -19.04 -22.51
CA THR A 783 -25.22 -18.22 -23.61
C THR A 783 -23.77 -17.79 -23.42
N THR A 784 -23.21 -17.22 -24.48
CA THR A 784 -21.89 -16.55 -24.48
C THR A 784 -22.11 -15.04 -24.50
N LEU A 785 -21.33 -14.33 -23.67
CA LEU A 785 -21.39 -12.89 -23.51
C LEU A 785 -20.00 -12.30 -23.84
N SER A 786 -19.93 -11.37 -24.80
CA SER A 786 -18.70 -10.61 -25.06
C SER A 786 -18.43 -9.61 -23.93
N LEU A 787 -17.17 -9.48 -23.53
CA LEU A 787 -16.72 -8.60 -22.45
C LEU A 787 -16.29 -7.23 -22.97
N PHE A 788 -16.84 -6.19 -22.36
CA PHE A 788 -16.52 -4.79 -22.62
C PHE A 788 -16.01 -4.15 -21.33
N VAL A 789 -14.97 -3.33 -21.39
CA VAL A 789 -14.36 -2.70 -20.21
C VAL A 789 -14.32 -1.18 -20.31
N LYS A 790 -14.54 -0.51 -19.18
CA LYS A 790 -14.33 0.93 -19.01
C LYS A 790 -13.87 1.24 -17.60
N THR A 791 -12.97 2.20 -17.44
CA THR A 791 -12.51 2.69 -16.15
C THR A 791 -13.40 3.81 -15.63
N PHE A 792 -13.63 3.82 -14.33
CA PHE A 792 -14.41 4.83 -13.62
C PHE A 792 -13.64 5.32 -12.39
N PRO A 793 -13.72 6.61 -12.04
CA PRO A 793 -13.22 7.10 -10.75
C PRO A 793 -14.08 6.58 -9.57
N ALA A 794 -13.61 6.79 -8.35
CA ALA A 794 -14.42 6.58 -7.15
C ALA A 794 -15.71 7.41 -7.21
N GLY A 795 -16.83 6.85 -6.74
CA GLY A 795 -18.14 7.51 -6.76
C GLY A 795 -19.22 6.63 -7.39
N THR A 796 -20.32 7.27 -7.79
CA THR A 796 -21.49 6.59 -8.36
C THR A 796 -21.29 6.32 -9.84
N ILE A 797 -21.42 5.05 -10.23
CA ILE A 797 -21.39 4.55 -11.60
C ILE A 797 -22.82 4.25 -12.02
N THR A 798 -23.22 4.69 -13.22
CA THR A 798 -24.54 4.43 -13.81
C THR A 798 -24.38 3.79 -15.19
N LEU A 799 -25.07 2.67 -15.40
CA LEU A 799 -25.12 1.91 -16.65
C LEU A 799 -26.55 1.98 -17.22
N GLY A 800 -26.64 2.02 -18.54
CA GLY A 800 -27.93 2.02 -19.25
C GLY A 800 -28.52 0.62 -19.39
N GLY A 801 -29.74 0.57 -19.91
CA GLY A 801 -30.48 -0.66 -20.15
C GLY A 801 -29.80 -1.58 -21.16
N ASN A 802 -30.18 -2.86 -21.11
CA ASN A 802 -29.60 -3.94 -21.91
C ASN A 802 -29.84 -3.81 -23.42
N VAL A 803 -30.87 -3.09 -23.85
CA VAL A 803 -31.22 -2.94 -25.28
C VAL A 803 -31.47 -1.48 -25.66
N SER A 804 -31.23 -1.15 -26.93
CA SER A 804 -31.70 0.11 -27.51
C SER A 804 -33.22 0.10 -27.72
N SER A 805 -33.87 1.28 -27.69
CA SER A 805 -35.31 1.41 -27.94
C SER A 805 -35.72 0.73 -29.26
N GLY A 806 -36.68 -0.19 -29.18
CA GLY A 806 -37.20 -0.94 -30.34
C GLY A 806 -36.70 -2.38 -30.50
N ASN A 807 -35.79 -2.86 -29.64
CA ASN A 807 -35.33 -4.25 -29.66
C ASN A 807 -36.25 -5.15 -28.80
N ALA A 808 -37.13 -5.92 -29.45
CA ALA A 808 -38.15 -6.76 -28.80
C ALA A 808 -37.86 -8.27 -28.94
N GLY A 809 -36.58 -8.67 -28.96
CA GLY A 809 -36.20 -10.08 -28.98
C GLY A 809 -36.69 -10.80 -27.72
N ASN A 810 -37.33 -11.95 -27.89
CA ASN A 810 -37.83 -12.81 -26.82
C ASN A 810 -36.72 -13.69 -26.19
N ASP A 811 -35.61 -13.90 -26.92
CA ASP A 811 -34.46 -14.75 -26.54
C ASP A 811 -33.20 -13.93 -26.21
N LEU A 812 -33.35 -12.97 -25.29
CA LEU A 812 -32.25 -12.13 -24.80
C LEU A 812 -31.79 -12.57 -23.41
N SER A 813 -30.57 -12.19 -23.07
CA SER A 813 -29.99 -12.37 -21.74
C SER A 813 -29.55 -11.01 -21.20
N MET A 814 -29.79 -10.77 -19.92
CA MET A 814 -29.37 -9.53 -19.25
C MET A 814 -27.84 -9.50 -19.14
N TYR A 815 -27.22 -8.33 -19.29
CA TYR A 815 -25.78 -8.23 -19.08
C TYR A 815 -25.39 -8.55 -17.62
N SER A 816 -24.13 -8.95 -17.40
CA SER A 816 -23.53 -9.08 -16.07
C SER A 816 -22.43 -8.04 -15.89
N VAL A 817 -22.25 -7.55 -14.66
CA VAL A 817 -21.28 -6.50 -14.32
C VAL A 817 -20.24 -7.06 -13.37
N ILE A 818 -18.96 -6.96 -13.74
CA ILE A 818 -17.84 -7.39 -12.93
C ILE A 818 -16.97 -6.17 -12.63
N ILE A 819 -16.55 -6.00 -11.37
CA ILE A 819 -15.86 -4.80 -10.90
C ILE A 819 -14.48 -5.20 -10.37
N LYS A 820 -13.42 -4.56 -10.89
CA LYS A 820 -12.05 -4.71 -10.39
C LYS A 820 -11.48 -3.37 -9.96
N PRO A 821 -10.77 -3.30 -8.82
CA PRO A 821 -9.91 -2.15 -8.45
C PRO A 821 -8.98 -1.72 -9.58
#